data_AF-A0A1H2N8B7-F1
#
_entry.id   AF-A0A1H2N8B7-F1
#
_cell.length_a   1.000
_cell.length_b   1.000
_cell.length_c   1.000
_cell.angle_alpha   90.00
_cell.angle_beta   90.00
_cell.angle_gamma   90.00
#
_symmetry.space_group_name_H-M   'P 1'
#
loop_
_entity.id
_entity.type
_entity.pdbx_description
1 polymer ?
#
loop_
_entity_poly.entity_id
_entity_poly.type
_entity_poly.pdbx_seq_one_letter_code
_entity_poly.pdbx_strand_id
1 'polypeptide(L)'
;MNDSTKTNRVEMLDCPLRGNWVSFRLVDEHGEGNPYAGLPYMLHDSQGQQYEGALDEDGYARVENIYCGPSVLSLLTDYRGGDKWYEHFLDRKSFQLPLTALQVAAEHSPSGPRNPDSKTYLAEGRATRENARFLRVEVRDFVEAKEHLPDADSDWWPRPSTVLKQNAGLAAERTGVALAPNLHHLLEVKALRAYSPLLSHDKAFCALNAYHLAVMSTFVYAPFGKAKQPKERYVSTAPPYTLQGSIGHVLREQLARLARPTLFNTASYHLLCEEVPYSKRLEVMPHDPERYKAEAENGWNNPEDVHFLYDEKTETQAFITHNDKVLLISVRGTQETPDILRDLDARQVPYAEGVGQAHRGFYGAFQAAKVFVERYMEAFYTDEQTVIVCGHSLGGAIALLLAEWLRTNWSQNIQLYTFGAPRAGDRAFVQAAAALPHHRLVNHNDPVPAVPFTWMDAEWKLASAGTVALFSSPLLGIALLLGGLLNLKGDPYEHHGEQRHFVPRKPGAGSETAILWQPGCAILDERACASYTGAVDLQGDMPKRMSLVNQAFSAAEHSSDGGYSRAMLTTLLRWHAGVENREGALFSPAEIQDIHNLIQRAEEQLASWQPRSFVEFRHEIRKRHDTRFYNKSDLQLRQMYNEGITLARTLGRQQREALERAKMRLLNQAERPLTAQDVFGDLIEREDLHELVAQWRSLDENREAEQLAKISSPPARQYA
;
A
#
# COMPACT_ATOMS: atom_id res chain seq x y z
N MET A 1 13.16 -8.54 -96.27
CA MET A 1 14.12 -9.27 -95.44
C MET A 1 14.64 -8.32 -94.38
N ASN A 2 14.13 -8.42 -93.17
CA ASN A 2 14.85 -7.99 -91.98
C ASN A 2 14.28 -8.77 -90.81
N ASP A 3 15.14 -9.62 -90.28
CA ASP A 3 14.94 -10.59 -89.23
C ASP A 3 15.06 -9.86 -87.89
N SER A 4 14.02 -9.92 -87.05
CA SER A 4 14.06 -9.40 -85.68
C SER A 4 14.04 -10.57 -84.70
N THR A 5 15.25 -11.01 -84.36
CA THR A 5 15.53 -11.99 -83.31
C THR A 5 15.10 -11.43 -81.95
N LYS A 6 14.00 -11.97 -81.41
CA LYS A 6 13.66 -11.86 -80.00
C LYS A 6 14.64 -12.72 -79.19
N THR A 7 15.57 -12.07 -78.50
CA THR A 7 16.39 -12.71 -77.47
C THR A 7 15.53 -12.96 -76.23
N ASN A 8 15.15 -14.22 -76.01
CA ASN A 8 14.67 -14.71 -74.71
C ASN A 8 15.80 -14.54 -73.68
N ARG A 9 15.69 -13.54 -72.81
CA ARG A 9 16.44 -13.53 -71.54
C ARG A 9 15.87 -14.65 -70.67
N VAL A 10 16.61 -15.76 -70.58
CA VAL A 10 16.48 -16.69 -69.47
C VAL A 10 16.96 -15.92 -68.24
N GLU A 11 16.06 -15.59 -67.32
CA GLU A 11 16.46 -15.22 -65.96
C GLU A 11 17.23 -16.42 -65.39
N MET A 12 18.55 -16.27 -65.24
CA MET A 12 19.33 -17.21 -64.45
C MET A 12 18.83 -17.09 -63.02
N LEU A 13 18.08 -18.10 -62.58
CA LEU A 13 17.79 -18.31 -61.17
C LEU A 13 19.12 -18.67 -60.49
N ASP A 14 19.83 -17.67 -59.97
CA ASP A 14 21.01 -17.89 -59.15
C ASP A 14 20.60 -18.72 -57.93
N CYS A 15 21.16 -19.93 -57.83
CA CYS A 15 20.87 -20.82 -56.72
C CYS A 15 21.56 -20.24 -55.47
N PRO A 16 20.82 -19.93 -54.38
CA PRO A 16 21.41 -19.30 -53.22
C PRO A 16 22.49 -20.20 -52.61
N LEU A 17 23.68 -19.63 -52.38
CA LEU A 17 24.84 -20.35 -51.84
C LEU A 17 24.55 -20.85 -50.42
N ARG A 18 24.97 -22.09 -50.12
CA ARG A 18 24.96 -22.69 -48.76
C ARG A 18 26.39 -22.91 -48.26
N GLY A 19 26.52 -23.12 -46.97
CA GLY A 19 27.79 -23.51 -46.32
C GLY A 19 28.19 -22.63 -45.15
N ASN A 20 27.40 -21.61 -44.84
CA ASN A 20 27.58 -20.85 -43.60
C ASN A 20 27.14 -21.70 -42.40
N TRP A 21 27.61 -21.32 -41.21
CA TRP A 21 27.16 -21.85 -39.92
C TRP A 21 26.86 -20.69 -38.97
N VAL A 22 26.09 -20.93 -37.93
CA VAL A 22 25.95 -20.00 -36.81
C VAL A 22 25.88 -20.79 -35.51
N SER A 23 26.45 -20.26 -34.44
CA SER A 23 26.23 -20.81 -33.11
C SER A 23 25.90 -19.68 -32.14
N PHE A 24 25.12 -20.00 -31.13
CA PHE A 24 24.69 -19.07 -30.12
C PHE A 24 24.58 -19.76 -28.77
N ARG A 25 24.83 -18.99 -27.71
CA ARG A 25 24.61 -19.40 -26.32
C ARG A 25 23.74 -18.35 -25.64
N LEU A 26 22.68 -18.78 -24.97
CA LEU A 26 21.94 -17.92 -24.05
C LEU A 26 22.57 -18.06 -22.66
N VAL A 27 22.81 -16.93 -22.02
CA VAL A 27 23.26 -16.89 -20.63
C VAL A 27 22.49 -15.84 -19.85
N ASP A 28 22.42 -16.03 -18.54
CA ASP A 28 21.87 -15.05 -17.62
C ASP A 28 22.87 -13.92 -17.34
N GLU A 29 22.49 -13.00 -16.46
CA GLU A 29 23.34 -11.88 -16.04
C GLU A 29 24.58 -12.31 -15.23
N HIS A 30 24.67 -13.57 -14.82
CA HIS A 30 25.84 -14.19 -14.18
C HIS A 30 26.74 -14.93 -15.17
N GLY A 31 26.34 -14.98 -16.45
CA GLY A 31 27.06 -15.70 -17.49
C GLY A 31 26.81 -17.21 -17.47
N GLU A 32 25.79 -17.69 -16.76
CA GLU A 32 25.42 -19.10 -16.70
C GLU A 32 24.36 -19.44 -17.74
N GLY A 33 24.52 -20.56 -18.45
CA GLY A 33 23.62 -20.98 -19.53
C GLY A 33 22.52 -21.94 -19.10
N ASN A 34 22.71 -22.62 -17.96
CA ASN A 34 21.81 -23.64 -17.42
C ASN A 34 20.35 -23.17 -17.27
N PRO A 35 20.04 -21.90 -16.91
CA PRO A 35 18.65 -21.42 -16.85
C PRO A 35 17.89 -21.54 -18.17
N TYR A 36 18.60 -21.56 -19.30
CA TYR A 36 18.03 -21.65 -20.65
C TYR A 36 18.16 -23.04 -21.28
N ALA A 37 18.62 -24.03 -20.51
CA ALA A 37 18.81 -25.39 -21.00
C ALA A 37 17.50 -25.99 -21.52
N GLY A 38 17.57 -26.71 -22.65
CA GLY A 38 16.43 -27.40 -23.25
C GLY A 38 15.39 -26.48 -23.90
N LEU A 39 15.58 -25.15 -23.88
CA LEU A 39 14.65 -24.24 -24.58
C LEU A 39 14.65 -24.53 -26.08
N PRO A 40 13.46 -24.74 -26.69
CA PRO A 40 13.37 -24.89 -28.13
C PRO A 40 13.68 -23.57 -28.83
N TYR A 41 14.37 -23.65 -29.96
CA TYR A 41 14.68 -22.51 -30.80
C TYR A 41 14.26 -22.77 -32.25
N MET A 42 14.01 -21.68 -32.97
CA MET A 42 13.79 -21.68 -34.40
C MET A 42 14.69 -20.63 -35.05
N LEU A 43 15.55 -21.06 -35.98
CA LEU A 43 16.42 -20.20 -36.76
C LEU A 43 15.88 -20.09 -38.19
N HIS A 44 15.74 -18.87 -38.69
CA HIS A 44 15.40 -18.59 -40.08
C HIS A 44 16.62 -18.00 -40.80
N ASP A 45 17.06 -18.61 -41.89
CA ASP A 45 18.17 -18.06 -42.69
C ASP A 45 17.70 -17.05 -43.75
N SER A 46 18.65 -16.51 -44.53
CA SER A 46 18.38 -15.44 -45.50
C SER A 46 17.35 -15.80 -46.59
N GLN A 47 17.14 -17.09 -46.84
CA GLN A 47 16.15 -17.62 -47.80
C GLN A 47 14.85 -18.07 -47.10
N GLY A 48 14.71 -17.80 -45.80
CA GLY A 48 13.54 -18.17 -45.01
C GLY A 48 13.48 -19.65 -44.62
N GLN A 49 14.54 -20.43 -44.89
CA GLN A 49 14.60 -21.83 -44.47
C GLN A 49 14.64 -21.90 -42.94
N GLN A 50 13.82 -22.78 -42.38
CA GLN A 50 13.70 -23.01 -40.95
C GLN A 50 14.63 -24.13 -40.48
N TYR A 51 15.25 -23.91 -39.33
CA TYR A 51 16.02 -24.89 -38.58
C TYR A 51 15.56 -24.87 -37.12
N GLU A 52 15.04 -26.00 -36.66
CA GLU A 52 14.51 -26.16 -35.31
C GLU A 52 15.45 -27.04 -34.48
N GLY A 53 15.52 -26.76 -33.18
CA GLY A 53 16.30 -27.54 -32.24
C GLY A 53 16.00 -27.13 -30.80
N ALA A 54 16.79 -27.65 -29.87
CA ALA A 54 16.75 -27.25 -28.47
C ALA A 54 18.16 -26.89 -28.00
N LEU A 55 18.25 -25.95 -27.06
CA LEU A 55 19.51 -25.61 -26.40
C LEU A 55 20.01 -26.79 -25.55
N ASP A 56 21.33 -26.99 -25.51
CA ASP A 56 21.96 -27.98 -24.64
C ASP A 56 21.93 -27.58 -23.15
N GLU A 57 22.58 -28.36 -22.28
CA GLU A 57 22.61 -28.15 -20.84
C GLU A 57 23.26 -26.82 -20.41
N ASP A 58 24.10 -26.23 -21.25
CA ASP A 58 24.74 -24.93 -21.02
C ASP A 58 24.11 -23.82 -21.89
N GLY A 59 22.88 -24.02 -22.39
CA GLY A 59 22.16 -23.02 -23.17
C GLY A 59 22.72 -22.76 -24.58
N TYR A 60 23.47 -23.71 -25.16
CA TYR A 60 24.15 -23.57 -26.46
C TYR A 60 23.46 -24.34 -27.59
N ALA A 61 23.59 -23.79 -28.80
CA ALA A 61 23.24 -24.47 -30.04
C ALA A 61 24.16 -24.04 -31.20
N ARG A 62 24.30 -24.94 -32.18
CA ARG A 62 25.03 -24.72 -33.43
C ARG A 62 24.23 -25.27 -34.60
N VAL A 63 24.08 -24.46 -35.64
CA VAL A 63 23.42 -24.82 -36.89
C VAL A 63 24.42 -24.70 -38.04
N GLU A 64 24.55 -25.75 -38.82
CA GLU A 64 25.47 -25.82 -39.95
C GLU A 64 24.74 -25.86 -41.29
N ASN A 65 25.46 -25.56 -42.37
CA ASN A 65 24.99 -25.64 -43.75
C ASN A 65 23.75 -24.76 -44.04
N ILE A 66 23.70 -23.57 -43.44
CA ILE A 66 22.66 -22.56 -43.70
C ILE A 66 22.94 -21.80 -45.01
N TYR A 67 21.90 -21.19 -45.59
CA TYR A 67 22.09 -20.28 -46.72
C TYR A 67 22.92 -19.05 -46.32
N CYS A 68 23.73 -18.56 -47.26
CA CYS A 68 24.63 -17.46 -47.01
C CYS A 68 23.88 -16.17 -46.66
N GLY A 69 24.27 -15.56 -45.53
CA GLY A 69 23.69 -14.31 -45.03
C GLY A 69 23.40 -14.37 -43.52
N PRO A 70 22.88 -13.27 -42.95
CA PRO A 70 22.40 -13.24 -41.56
C PRO A 70 21.22 -14.18 -41.36
N SER A 71 21.02 -14.64 -40.13
CA SER A 71 19.88 -15.48 -39.72
C SER A 71 19.15 -14.86 -38.55
N VAL A 72 17.84 -15.08 -38.44
CA VAL A 72 17.02 -14.58 -37.32
C VAL A 72 16.67 -15.74 -36.39
N LEU A 73 17.08 -15.60 -35.12
CA LEU A 73 16.81 -16.53 -34.03
C LEU A 73 15.50 -16.14 -33.31
N SER A 74 14.59 -17.11 -33.19
CA SER A 74 13.30 -16.97 -32.52
C SER A 74 13.19 -17.97 -31.37
N LEU A 75 12.59 -17.56 -30.26
CA LEU A 75 12.36 -18.35 -29.04
C LEU A 75 10.90 -18.19 -28.60
N LEU A 76 9.99 -18.56 -29.50
CA LEU A 76 8.55 -18.28 -29.42
C LEU A 76 7.72 -19.41 -28.78
N THR A 77 8.37 -20.45 -28.25
CA THR A 77 7.65 -21.60 -27.70
C THR A 77 6.84 -21.21 -26.47
N ASP A 78 5.54 -21.49 -26.51
CA ASP A 78 4.63 -21.33 -25.37
C ASP A 78 5.13 -22.10 -24.15
N TYR A 79 4.94 -21.52 -22.98
CA TYR A 79 5.27 -22.19 -21.73
C TYR A 79 4.38 -23.43 -21.49
N ARG A 80 4.99 -24.56 -21.10
CA ARG A 80 4.33 -25.83 -20.75
C ARG A 80 5.03 -26.54 -19.57
N GLY A 81 5.38 -25.77 -18.54
CA GLY A 81 6.24 -26.25 -17.45
C GLY A 81 5.53 -26.78 -16.20
N GLY A 82 4.20 -26.75 -16.12
CA GLY A 82 3.45 -27.34 -15.01
C GLY A 82 3.37 -26.51 -13.73
N ASP A 83 3.95 -25.30 -13.71
CA ASP A 83 3.84 -24.40 -12.57
C ASP A 83 2.48 -23.68 -12.61
N LYS A 84 1.69 -23.91 -11.56
CA LYS A 84 0.33 -23.37 -11.42
C LYS A 84 0.27 -21.85 -11.51
N TRP A 85 1.29 -21.14 -11.02
CA TRP A 85 1.33 -19.68 -11.07
C TRP A 85 1.38 -19.17 -12.52
N TYR A 86 2.22 -19.78 -13.34
CA TYR A 86 2.34 -19.42 -14.76
C TYR A 86 1.15 -19.92 -15.59
N GLU A 87 0.62 -21.11 -15.28
CA GLU A 87 -0.60 -21.63 -15.91
C GLU A 87 -1.81 -20.72 -15.65
N HIS A 88 -1.92 -20.13 -14.45
CA HIS A 88 -2.98 -19.19 -14.15
C HIS A 88 -3.03 -17.99 -15.11
N PHE A 89 -1.88 -17.43 -15.51
CA PHE A 89 -1.85 -16.33 -16.48
C PHE A 89 -2.22 -16.73 -17.91
N LEU A 90 -1.94 -17.98 -18.27
CA LEU A 90 -2.36 -18.56 -19.54
C LEU A 90 -3.87 -18.82 -19.56
N ASP A 91 -4.48 -19.12 -18.42
CA ASP A 91 -5.88 -19.51 -18.33
C ASP A 91 -6.83 -18.41 -17.82
N ARG A 92 -6.30 -17.27 -17.33
CA ARG A 92 -7.13 -16.21 -16.76
C ARG A 92 -8.11 -15.63 -17.78
N LYS A 93 -9.36 -15.42 -17.34
CA LYS A 93 -10.48 -14.97 -18.19
C LYS A 93 -10.31 -13.54 -18.72
N SER A 94 -9.65 -12.68 -17.95
CA SER A 94 -9.40 -11.28 -18.32
C SER A 94 -7.91 -11.03 -18.39
N PHE A 95 -7.47 -10.29 -19.39
CA PHE A 95 -6.07 -9.95 -19.62
C PHE A 95 -5.14 -11.16 -19.82
N GLN A 96 -5.58 -12.24 -20.47
CA GLN A 96 -4.77 -13.44 -20.72
C GLN A 96 -3.37 -13.12 -21.28
N LEU A 97 -2.31 -13.67 -20.67
CA LEU A 97 -0.93 -13.36 -21.05
C LEU A 97 -0.32 -14.47 -21.92
N PRO A 98 0.28 -14.15 -23.07
CA PRO A 98 1.00 -15.11 -23.90
C PRO A 98 2.42 -15.34 -23.35
N LEU A 99 2.56 -16.26 -22.39
CA LEU A 99 3.85 -16.58 -21.77
C LEU A 99 4.67 -17.56 -22.61
N THR A 100 5.94 -17.23 -22.87
CA THR A 100 6.90 -18.14 -23.52
C THR A 100 7.79 -18.85 -22.50
N ALA A 101 8.36 -19.99 -22.89
CA ALA A 101 9.34 -20.70 -22.07
C ALA A 101 10.59 -19.84 -21.79
N LEU A 102 11.02 -18.99 -22.74
CA LEU A 102 12.08 -18.01 -22.52
C LEU A 102 11.71 -16.99 -21.44
N GLN A 103 10.46 -16.49 -21.46
CA GLN A 103 9.99 -15.52 -20.46
C GLN A 103 10.09 -16.11 -19.05
N VAL A 104 9.58 -17.34 -18.87
CA VAL A 104 9.63 -18.02 -17.57
C VAL A 104 11.05 -18.35 -17.15
N ALA A 105 11.92 -18.78 -18.08
CA ALA A 105 13.35 -18.99 -17.79
C ALA A 105 14.03 -17.69 -17.30
N ALA A 106 13.78 -16.56 -17.98
CA ALA A 106 14.34 -15.27 -17.60
C ALA A 106 13.82 -14.74 -16.24
N GLU A 107 12.61 -15.13 -15.83
CA GLU A 107 12.07 -14.80 -14.50
C GLU A 107 12.74 -15.56 -13.36
N HIS A 108 13.19 -16.79 -13.62
CA HIS A 108 13.94 -17.62 -12.67
C HIS A 108 15.42 -17.24 -12.57
N SER A 109 15.96 -16.53 -13.56
CA SER A 109 17.32 -16.00 -13.52
C SER A 109 17.44 -14.83 -12.54
N PRO A 110 18.37 -14.85 -11.57
CA PRO A 110 18.60 -13.72 -10.68
C PRO A 110 19.21 -12.53 -11.43
N SER A 111 18.96 -11.31 -10.95
CA SER A 111 19.66 -10.13 -11.45
C SER A 111 21.16 -10.23 -11.15
N GLY A 112 22.00 -9.89 -12.13
CA GLY A 112 23.44 -10.09 -12.03
C GLY A 112 24.14 -9.02 -11.22
N PRO A 113 25.38 -9.27 -10.79
CA PRO A 113 26.21 -8.24 -10.20
C PRO A 113 26.46 -7.15 -11.24
N ARG A 114 26.22 -5.91 -10.83
CA ARG A 114 26.36 -4.72 -11.69
C ARG A 114 27.53 -3.86 -11.23
N ASN A 115 28.27 -3.36 -12.20
CA ASN A 115 29.25 -2.29 -12.00
C ASN A 115 28.53 -0.99 -11.57
N PRO A 116 29.27 0.03 -11.09
CA PRO A 116 28.69 1.34 -10.77
C PRO A 116 27.95 2.01 -11.93
N ASP A 117 28.26 1.64 -13.18
CA ASP A 117 27.53 2.06 -14.38
C ASP A 117 26.29 1.20 -14.71
N SER A 118 25.85 0.38 -13.74
CA SER A 118 24.68 -0.52 -13.80
C SER A 118 24.76 -1.67 -14.81
N LYS A 119 25.94 -1.93 -15.39
CA LYS A 119 26.15 -3.03 -16.33
C LYS A 119 26.67 -4.30 -15.67
N THR A 120 26.21 -5.44 -16.16
CA THR A 120 26.74 -6.75 -15.83
C THR A 120 28.12 -6.95 -16.45
N TYR A 121 28.94 -7.83 -15.87
CA TYR A 121 30.32 -8.06 -16.34
C TYR A 121 30.70 -9.54 -16.48
N LEU A 122 29.95 -10.45 -15.85
CA LEU A 122 30.29 -11.88 -15.86
C LEU A 122 30.02 -12.54 -17.22
N ALA A 123 28.87 -12.25 -17.84
CA ALA A 123 28.53 -12.73 -19.18
C ALA A 123 29.51 -12.22 -20.26
N GLU A 124 29.95 -10.96 -20.15
CA GLU A 124 30.95 -10.38 -21.05
C GLU A 124 32.33 -11.06 -20.89
N GLY A 125 32.71 -11.37 -19.64
CA GLY A 125 33.90 -12.16 -19.35
C GLY A 125 33.84 -13.56 -19.97
N ARG A 126 32.68 -14.21 -19.96
CA ARG A 126 32.46 -15.50 -20.64
C ARG A 126 32.56 -15.36 -22.15
N ALA A 127 31.95 -14.34 -22.75
CA ALA A 127 32.03 -14.09 -24.20
C ALA A 127 33.48 -13.95 -24.66
N THR A 128 34.31 -13.27 -23.87
CA THR A 128 35.74 -13.12 -24.14
C THR A 128 36.46 -14.48 -24.14
N ARG A 129 36.17 -15.35 -23.16
CA ARG A 129 36.75 -16.71 -23.08
C ARG A 129 36.33 -17.60 -24.25
N GLU A 130 35.09 -17.48 -24.71
CA GLU A 130 34.54 -18.27 -25.82
C GLU A 130 34.84 -17.66 -27.20
N ASN A 131 35.55 -16.52 -27.27
CA ASN A 131 35.75 -15.74 -28.49
C ASN A 131 34.44 -15.48 -29.24
N ALA A 132 33.39 -15.16 -28.46
CA ALA A 132 32.03 -14.96 -28.93
C ALA A 132 31.72 -13.49 -29.20
N ARG A 133 30.83 -13.22 -30.15
CA ARG A 133 30.19 -11.92 -30.30
C ARG A 133 29.18 -11.72 -29.17
N PHE A 134 29.52 -10.86 -28.23
CA PHE A 134 28.66 -10.51 -27.11
C PHE A 134 27.50 -9.61 -27.56
N LEU A 135 26.27 -9.97 -27.16
CA LEU A 135 25.06 -9.19 -27.36
C LEU A 135 24.20 -9.27 -26.10
N ARG A 136 23.54 -8.16 -25.78
CA ARG A 136 22.55 -8.03 -24.72
C ARG A 136 21.16 -8.04 -25.31
N VAL A 137 20.31 -8.95 -24.84
CA VAL A 137 18.95 -9.15 -25.34
C VAL A 137 17.95 -9.10 -24.18
N GLU A 138 16.70 -8.80 -24.50
CA GLU A 138 15.57 -8.87 -23.58
C GLU A 138 14.55 -9.89 -24.11
N VAL A 139 13.70 -10.42 -23.24
CA VAL A 139 12.58 -11.31 -23.65
C VAL A 139 11.74 -10.67 -24.77
N ARG A 140 11.51 -9.35 -24.70
CA ARG A 140 10.77 -8.57 -25.71
C ARG A 140 11.41 -8.55 -27.11
N ASP A 141 12.67 -8.93 -27.25
CA ASP A 141 13.33 -9.06 -28.55
C ASP A 141 12.87 -10.32 -29.29
N PHE A 142 12.29 -11.30 -28.57
CA PHE A 142 11.89 -12.60 -29.10
C PHE A 142 10.39 -12.83 -29.18
N VAL A 143 9.55 -11.92 -28.68
CA VAL A 143 8.08 -12.08 -28.65
C VAL A 143 7.35 -10.99 -29.42
N GLU A 144 6.16 -11.31 -29.94
CA GLU A 144 5.29 -10.36 -30.64
C GLU A 144 4.48 -9.51 -29.67
N ALA A 145 3.88 -10.15 -28.65
CA ALA A 145 3.16 -9.47 -27.60
C ALA A 145 4.15 -8.92 -26.56
N LYS A 146 4.28 -7.59 -26.51
CA LYS A 146 5.28 -6.90 -25.67
C LYS A 146 4.68 -6.04 -24.57
N GLU A 147 3.39 -5.74 -24.65
CA GLU A 147 2.73 -4.77 -23.77
C GLU A 147 2.57 -5.26 -22.32
N HIS A 148 2.72 -6.57 -22.08
CA HIS A 148 2.79 -7.15 -20.73
C HIS A 148 4.21 -7.23 -20.17
N LEU A 149 5.24 -6.93 -20.97
CA LEU A 149 6.64 -6.94 -20.57
C LEU A 149 7.11 -5.53 -20.19
N PRO A 150 8.20 -5.38 -19.41
CA PRO A 150 8.83 -4.08 -19.19
C PRO A 150 9.15 -3.39 -20.51
N ASP A 151 9.08 -2.05 -20.50
CA ASP A 151 9.58 -1.22 -21.60
C ASP A 151 11.07 -1.48 -21.85
N ALA A 152 11.51 -1.32 -23.11
CA ALA A 152 12.87 -1.63 -23.51
C ALA A 152 13.86 -0.73 -22.76
N ASP A 153 14.89 -1.36 -22.20
CA ASP A 153 15.96 -0.62 -21.54
C ASP A 153 16.92 -0.02 -22.57
N SER A 154 16.88 1.30 -22.75
CA SER A 154 17.73 2.02 -23.69
C SER A 154 19.22 1.88 -23.38
N ASP A 155 19.58 1.62 -22.12
CA ASP A 155 20.96 1.55 -21.65
C ASP A 155 21.53 0.11 -21.69
N TRP A 156 20.69 -0.87 -22.05
CA TRP A 156 21.06 -2.28 -22.15
C TRP A 156 21.77 -2.60 -23.47
N TRP A 157 23.05 -2.24 -23.58
CA TRP A 157 23.88 -2.42 -24.79
C TRP A 157 25.08 -3.34 -24.54
N PRO A 158 25.66 -4.07 -25.53
CA PRO A 158 25.44 -3.93 -26.96
C PRO A 158 24.21 -4.70 -27.45
N ARG A 159 23.25 -4.02 -28.07
CA ARG A 159 22.04 -4.64 -28.63
C ARG A 159 22.32 -5.36 -29.96
N PRO A 160 21.47 -6.32 -30.36
CA PRO A 160 21.45 -6.84 -31.72
C PRO A 160 21.36 -5.75 -32.79
N SER A 161 22.01 -5.98 -33.93
CA SER A 161 22.05 -4.99 -35.01
C SER A 161 20.73 -4.99 -35.81
N THR A 162 20.05 -3.84 -35.81
CA THR A 162 18.87 -3.60 -36.65
C THR A 162 19.20 -3.66 -38.14
N VAL A 163 20.36 -3.15 -38.53
CA VAL A 163 20.87 -3.22 -39.91
C VAL A 163 21.12 -4.67 -40.33
N LEU A 164 21.67 -5.49 -39.44
CA LEU A 164 21.86 -6.91 -39.70
C LEU A 164 20.51 -7.64 -39.89
N LYS A 165 19.50 -7.28 -39.09
CA LYS A 165 18.14 -7.81 -39.24
C LYS A 165 17.49 -7.42 -40.56
N GLN A 166 17.61 -6.15 -40.97
CA GLN A 166 17.11 -5.68 -42.28
C GLN A 166 17.78 -6.39 -43.45
N ASN A 167 19.04 -6.80 -43.29
CA ASN A 167 19.81 -7.54 -44.30
C ASN A 167 19.63 -9.07 -44.23
N ALA A 168 18.72 -9.58 -43.40
CA ALA A 168 18.47 -11.01 -43.24
C ALA A 168 17.53 -11.60 -44.32
N GLY A 169 17.33 -10.92 -45.44
CA GLY A 169 16.50 -11.42 -46.55
C GLY A 169 15.07 -11.73 -46.10
N LEU A 170 14.56 -12.91 -46.46
CA LEU A 170 13.20 -13.35 -46.10
C LEU A 170 13.01 -13.55 -44.58
N ALA A 171 14.10 -13.70 -43.81
CA ALA A 171 14.03 -13.79 -42.36
C ALA A 171 13.84 -12.43 -41.67
N ALA A 172 14.04 -11.30 -42.36
CA ALA A 172 13.95 -9.96 -41.76
C ALA A 172 12.58 -9.67 -41.12
N GLU A 173 11.51 -10.21 -41.71
CA GLU A 173 10.12 -10.10 -41.24
C GLU A 173 9.80 -10.98 -40.03
N ARG A 174 10.73 -11.86 -39.61
CA ARG A 174 10.50 -12.77 -38.47
C ARG A 174 10.79 -12.06 -37.14
N THR A 175 9.96 -12.37 -36.15
CA THR A 175 10.18 -11.97 -34.75
C THR A 175 11.44 -12.65 -34.22
N GLY A 176 12.26 -11.92 -33.45
CA GLY A 176 13.54 -12.44 -32.96
C GLY A 176 14.75 -11.58 -33.30
N VAL A 177 15.92 -12.15 -33.03
CA VAL A 177 17.23 -11.48 -33.03
C VAL A 177 18.08 -11.94 -34.22
N ALA A 178 18.66 -10.99 -34.95
CA ALA A 178 19.54 -11.31 -36.08
C ALA A 178 20.97 -11.64 -35.60
N LEU A 179 21.51 -12.74 -36.13
CA LEU A 179 22.85 -13.26 -35.88
C LEU A 179 23.68 -13.24 -37.16
N ALA A 180 24.97 -12.93 -37.01
CA ALA A 180 25.90 -12.89 -38.13
C ALA A 180 26.28 -14.32 -38.55
N PRO A 181 26.49 -14.60 -39.85
CA PRO A 181 26.97 -15.91 -40.26
C PRO A 181 28.43 -16.12 -39.87
N ASN A 182 28.81 -17.38 -39.75
CA ASN A 182 30.15 -17.89 -39.45
C ASN A 182 30.75 -17.33 -38.16
N LEU A 183 29.88 -17.12 -37.16
CA LEU A 183 30.26 -16.51 -35.90
C LEU A 183 29.54 -17.19 -34.73
N HIS A 184 30.25 -17.29 -33.61
CA HIS A 184 29.68 -17.70 -32.33
C HIS A 184 29.17 -16.47 -31.58
N HIS A 185 27.93 -16.50 -31.10
CA HIS A 185 27.30 -15.41 -30.37
C HIS A 185 27.05 -15.82 -28.92
N LEU A 186 27.26 -14.90 -28.00
CA LEU A 186 26.83 -15.05 -26.62
C LEU A 186 25.78 -13.98 -26.33
N LEU A 187 24.56 -14.43 -26.07
CA LEU A 187 23.38 -13.61 -25.84
C LEU A 187 23.11 -13.58 -24.34
N GLU A 188 23.46 -12.46 -23.70
CA GLU A 188 23.07 -12.20 -22.32
C GLU A 188 21.60 -11.78 -22.30
N VAL A 189 20.76 -12.62 -21.71
CA VAL A 189 19.34 -12.35 -21.51
C VAL A 189 19.18 -11.55 -20.23
N LYS A 190 18.61 -10.35 -20.34
CA LYS A 190 18.28 -9.52 -19.17
C LYS A 190 17.35 -10.28 -18.24
N ALA A 191 17.67 -10.30 -16.95
CA ALA A 191 16.85 -10.94 -15.95
C ALA A 191 15.47 -10.26 -15.91
N LEU A 192 14.40 -11.05 -15.94
CA LEU A 192 13.04 -10.55 -15.95
C LEU A 192 12.52 -10.47 -14.51
N ARG A 193 12.96 -9.42 -13.81
CA ARG A 193 12.78 -9.25 -12.36
C ARG A 193 12.14 -7.91 -12.05
N ALA A 194 11.55 -7.79 -10.87
CA ALA A 194 10.93 -6.56 -10.37
C ALA A 194 11.14 -6.43 -8.86
N TYR A 195 10.93 -5.23 -8.31
CA TYR A 195 10.83 -5.06 -6.86
C TYR A 195 9.37 -5.21 -6.42
N SER A 196 9.18 -5.90 -5.29
CA SER A 196 7.90 -5.97 -4.59
C SER A 196 8.09 -5.55 -3.13
N PRO A 197 7.26 -4.66 -2.57
CA PRO A 197 7.29 -4.37 -1.14
C PRO A 197 7.04 -5.64 -0.32
N LEU A 198 7.79 -5.82 0.76
CA LEU A 198 7.55 -6.90 1.71
C LEU A 198 6.30 -6.62 2.55
N LEU A 199 5.37 -7.55 2.58
CA LEU A 199 4.18 -7.49 3.41
C LEU A 199 4.03 -8.84 4.13
N SER A 200 3.85 -8.80 5.44
CA SER A 200 3.62 -9.97 6.28
C SER A 200 2.19 -10.47 6.07
N HIS A 201 2.02 -11.80 6.00
CA HIS A 201 0.71 -12.45 5.87
C HIS A 201 0.10 -12.80 7.23
N ASP A 202 0.86 -12.64 8.32
CA ASP A 202 0.36 -12.86 9.68
C ASP A 202 -0.76 -11.88 10.04
N LYS A 203 -1.85 -12.40 10.62
CA LYS A 203 -2.97 -11.61 11.14
C LYS A 203 -2.58 -10.81 12.38
N ALA A 204 -1.55 -11.25 13.10
CA ALA A 204 -0.98 -10.52 14.21
C ALA A 204 -0.38 -9.20 13.73
N PHE A 205 -0.31 -8.22 14.63
CA PHE A 205 0.32 -6.95 14.30
C PHE A 205 1.84 -7.11 14.19
N CYS A 206 2.40 -6.63 13.09
CA CYS A 206 3.82 -6.36 12.98
C CYS A 206 4.09 -4.89 12.60
N ALA A 207 5.22 -4.37 13.08
CA ALA A 207 5.60 -2.97 12.84
C ALA A 207 5.87 -2.69 11.34
N LEU A 208 6.39 -3.68 10.59
CA LEU A 208 6.65 -3.53 9.15
C LEU A 208 5.37 -3.28 8.36
N ASN A 209 4.33 -4.11 8.52
CA ASN A 209 3.06 -3.89 7.84
C ASN A 209 2.45 -2.55 8.23
N ALA A 210 2.47 -2.21 9.51
CA ALA A 210 1.94 -0.93 9.97
C ALA A 210 2.66 0.26 9.31
N TYR A 211 3.98 0.18 9.09
CA TYR A 211 4.73 1.19 8.35
C TYR A 211 4.38 1.22 6.86
N HIS A 212 4.48 0.08 6.17
CA HIS A 212 4.19 0.03 4.73
C HIS A 212 2.75 0.46 4.43
N LEU A 213 1.79 0.03 5.23
CA LEU A 213 0.38 0.37 5.03
C LEU A 213 0.06 1.81 5.43
N ALA A 214 0.83 2.43 6.33
CA ALA A 214 0.74 3.87 6.56
C ALA A 214 1.14 4.65 5.30
N VAL A 215 2.25 4.24 4.66
CA VAL A 215 2.69 4.82 3.39
C VAL A 215 1.65 4.58 2.29
N MET A 216 1.11 3.36 2.17
CA MET A 216 0.07 3.04 1.17
C MET A 216 -1.24 3.80 1.41
N SER A 217 -1.58 4.09 2.67
CA SER A 217 -2.74 4.94 3.03
C SER A 217 -2.52 6.42 2.72
N THR A 218 -1.27 6.87 2.58
CA THR A 218 -0.89 8.19 2.06
C THR A 218 -0.86 8.18 0.53
N PHE A 219 -0.37 7.10 -0.05
CA PHE A 219 -0.16 6.94 -1.49
C PHE A 219 -1.46 6.97 -2.28
N VAL A 220 -2.56 6.45 -1.72
CA VAL A 220 -3.89 6.51 -2.34
C VAL A 220 -4.42 7.93 -2.56
N TYR A 221 -3.78 8.97 -2.00
CA TYR A 221 -4.11 10.36 -2.33
C TYR A 221 -3.48 10.86 -3.64
N ALA A 222 -2.49 10.15 -4.18
CA ALA A 222 -1.91 10.45 -5.48
C ALA A 222 -2.92 10.17 -6.61
N PRO A 223 -2.84 10.91 -7.73
CA PRO A 223 -3.47 10.45 -8.96
C PRO A 223 -2.84 9.13 -9.44
N PHE A 224 -3.56 8.37 -10.27
CA PHE A 224 -2.97 7.19 -10.88
C PHE A 224 -1.93 7.55 -11.95
N GLY A 225 -2.32 8.32 -12.97
CA GLY A 225 -1.40 8.81 -14.00
C GLY A 225 -1.27 10.34 -14.02
N LYS A 226 -2.38 11.05 -14.16
CA LYS A 226 -2.43 12.52 -14.19
C LYS A 226 -3.36 13.07 -13.12
N ALA A 227 -3.01 14.24 -12.60
CA ALA A 227 -3.88 14.96 -11.67
C ALA A 227 -5.20 15.34 -12.36
N LYS A 228 -6.32 15.23 -11.63
CA LYS A 228 -7.62 15.72 -12.08
C LYS A 228 -7.56 17.23 -12.30
N GLN A 229 -8.03 17.69 -13.46
CA GLN A 229 -8.18 19.10 -13.73
C GLN A 229 -9.48 19.66 -13.11
N PRO A 230 -9.46 20.85 -12.49
CA PRO A 230 -10.67 21.46 -11.94
C PRO A 230 -11.76 21.64 -13.01
N LYS A 231 -13.00 21.26 -12.68
CA LYS A 231 -14.20 21.38 -13.55
C LYS A 231 -14.23 20.46 -14.78
N GLU A 232 -13.25 19.58 -14.93
CA GLU A 232 -13.27 18.52 -15.94
C GLU A 232 -13.65 17.19 -15.31
N ARG A 233 -14.34 16.36 -16.09
CA ARG A 233 -14.62 14.97 -15.69
C ARG A 233 -13.30 14.21 -15.63
N TYR A 234 -13.14 13.37 -14.61
CA TYR A 234 -12.00 12.48 -14.55
C TYR A 234 -11.98 11.50 -15.74
N VAL A 235 -10.82 11.37 -16.38
CA VAL A 235 -10.59 10.43 -17.49
C VAL A 235 -9.28 9.70 -17.24
N SER A 236 -9.31 8.39 -17.36
CA SER A 236 -8.13 7.54 -17.19
C SER A 236 -7.10 7.74 -18.29
N THR A 237 -5.85 7.38 -18.00
CA THR A 237 -4.72 7.61 -18.89
C THR A 237 -3.98 6.32 -19.22
N ALA A 238 -3.59 6.20 -20.49
CA ALA A 238 -2.67 5.16 -20.94
C ALA A 238 -1.25 5.42 -20.41
N PRO A 239 -0.43 4.38 -20.19
CA PRO A 239 0.99 4.53 -19.94
C PRO A 239 1.72 5.20 -21.14
N PRO A 240 2.92 5.78 -20.96
CA PRO A 240 3.73 5.78 -19.74
C PRO A 240 3.25 6.81 -18.70
N TYR A 241 3.44 6.47 -17.42
CA TYR A 241 3.06 7.34 -16.30
C TYR A 241 4.26 8.19 -15.85
N THR A 242 4.36 9.42 -16.33
CA THR A 242 5.56 10.26 -16.11
C THR A 242 5.55 11.10 -14.84
N LEU A 243 4.41 11.21 -14.16
CA LEU A 243 4.28 12.01 -12.93
C LEU A 243 4.90 11.26 -11.75
N GLN A 244 6.03 11.75 -11.24
CA GLN A 244 6.68 11.17 -10.06
C GLN A 244 5.74 11.13 -8.86
N GLY A 245 5.78 10.03 -8.10
CA GLY A 245 4.91 9.79 -6.95
C GLY A 245 3.46 9.41 -7.29
N SER A 246 3.05 9.42 -8.57
CA SER A 246 1.75 8.90 -8.99
C SER A 246 1.69 7.36 -8.88
N ILE A 247 0.48 6.81 -8.78
CA ILE A 247 0.31 5.37 -8.53
C ILE A 247 0.89 4.53 -9.66
N GLY A 248 0.55 4.87 -10.91
CA GLY A 248 1.07 4.23 -12.10
C GLY A 248 2.58 4.39 -12.23
N HIS A 249 3.15 5.55 -11.86
CA HIS A 249 4.60 5.74 -11.92
C HIS A 249 5.35 4.82 -10.95
N VAL A 250 4.92 4.76 -9.69
CA VAL A 250 5.57 3.94 -8.67
C VAL A 250 5.42 2.44 -8.98
N LEU A 251 4.22 1.98 -9.34
CA LEU A 251 3.97 0.55 -9.57
C LEU A 251 4.56 0.07 -10.92
N ARG A 252 4.28 0.77 -12.04
CA ARG A 252 4.70 0.34 -13.39
C ARG A 252 6.09 0.86 -13.78
N GLU A 253 6.37 2.14 -13.54
CA GLU A 253 7.60 2.75 -14.07
C GLU A 253 8.80 2.58 -13.14
N GLN A 254 8.58 2.27 -11.86
CA GLN A 254 9.65 2.07 -10.88
C GLN A 254 9.76 0.62 -10.43
N LEU A 255 8.82 0.13 -9.61
CA LEU A 255 8.89 -1.20 -9.01
C LEU A 255 9.02 -2.31 -10.06
N ALA A 256 8.19 -2.27 -11.11
CA ALA A 256 8.25 -3.24 -12.21
C ALA A 256 9.54 -3.15 -13.06
N ARG A 257 10.36 -2.12 -12.89
CA ARG A 257 11.60 -1.88 -13.66
C ARG A 257 12.85 -1.92 -12.79
N LEU A 258 12.79 -2.59 -11.63
CA LEU A 258 13.89 -2.66 -10.66
C LEU A 258 14.40 -1.28 -10.21
N ALA A 259 13.51 -0.30 -10.12
CA ALA A 259 13.81 1.00 -9.51
C ALA A 259 13.02 1.13 -8.21
N ARG A 260 13.71 1.45 -7.11
CA ARG A 260 13.07 1.65 -5.81
C ARG A 260 12.42 3.05 -5.78
N PRO A 261 11.11 3.16 -5.52
CA PRO A 261 10.44 4.45 -5.41
C PRO A 261 10.88 5.18 -4.14
N THR A 262 11.02 6.50 -4.23
CA THR A 262 11.36 7.38 -3.10
C THR A 262 10.23 8.35 -2.74
N LEU A 263 9.20 8.41 -3.58
CA LEU A 263 8.07 9.33 -3.51
C LEU A 263 6.76 8.55 -3.66
N PHE A 264 5.85 8.76 -2.72
CA PHE A 264 4.49 8.23 -2.71
C PHE A 264 3.55 9.42 -2.56
N ASN A 265 2.92 9.85 -3.65
CA ASN A 265 2.34 11.20 -3.77
C ASN A 265 3.43 12.28 -3.55
N THR A 266 3.28 13.09 -2.52
CA THR A 266 4.29 14.08 -2.08
C THR A 266 5.16 13.56 -0.93
N ALA A 267 4.86 12.37 -0.41
CA ALA A 267 5.51 11.82 0.77
C ALA A 267 6.80 11.10 0.39
N SER A 268 7.90 11.40 1.08
CA SER A 268 9.20 10.78 0.81
C SER A 268 9.53 9.69 1.82
N TYR A 269 9.56 8.45 1.33
CA TYR A 269 9.77 7.24 2.11
C TYR A 269 10.41 6.15 1.24
N HIS A 270 11.03 5.17 1.88
CA HIS A 270 11.54 3.97 1.25
C HIS A 270 10.83 2.76 1.83
N LEU A 271 10.17 1.96 1.01
CA LEU A 271 9.66 0.67 1.46
C LEU A 271 10.78 -0.37 1.49
N LEU A 272 10.68 -1.33 2.41
CA LEU A 272 11.51 -2.52 2.37
C LEU A 272 10.99 -3.44 1.27
N CYS A 273 11.78 -3.62 0.21
CA CYS A 273 11.39 -4.41 -0.97
C CYS A 273 12.28 -5.64 -1.15
N GLU A 274 11.69 -6.69 -1.70
CA GLU A 274 12.40 -7.85 -2.24
C GLU A 274 12.46 -7.79 -3.77
N GLU A 275 13.45 -8.46 -4.35
CA GLU A 275 13.48 -8.73 -5.78
C GLU A 275 12.72 -10.03 -6.08
N VAL A 276 11.74 -9.96 -6.99
CA VAL A 276 10.85 -11.08 -7.35
C VAL A 276 10.86 -11.33 -8.87
N PRO A 277 10.46 -12.53 -9.33
CA PRO A 277 10.05 -12.75 -10.71
C PRO A 277 9.10 -11.64 -11.18
N TYR A 278 9.25 -11.16 -12.41
CA TYR A 278 8.43 -10.04 -12.90
C TYR A 278 6.93 -10.30 -12.80
N SER A 279 6.48 -11.54 -13.06
CA SER A 279 5.07 -11.93 -12.90
C SER A 279 4.56 -11.84 -11.45
N LYS A 280 5.45 -11.90 -10.44
CA LYS A 280 5.14 -11.87 -9.00
C LYS A 280 5.25 -10.48 -8.36
N ARG A 281 5.38 -9.43 -9.16
CA ARG A 281 5.31 -8.05 -8.68
C ARG A 281 3.87 -7.65 -8.33
N LEU A 282 3.69 -6.51 -7.69
CA LEU A 282 2.38 -5.84 -7.65
C LEU A 282 1.94 -5.48 -9.07
N GLU A 283 1.03 -6.26 -9.63
CA GLU A 283 0.68 -6.22 -11.05
C GLU A 283 -0.08 -4.93 -11.39
N VAL A 284 0.29 -4.34 -12.52
CA VAL A 284 -0.49 -3.34 -13.24
C VAL A 284 -0.83 -3.96 -14.60
N MET A 285 -2.11 -4.01 -14.95
CA MET A 285 -2.58 -4.65 -16.17
C MET A 285 -1.90 -4.06 -17.42
N PRO A 286 -1.64 -4.90 -18.45
CA PRO A 286 -1.05 -4.43 -19.69
C PRO A 286 -1.99 -3.48 -20.44
N HIS A 287 -1.41 -2.55 -21.21
CA HIS A 287 -2.17 -1.68 -22.11
C HIS A 287 -1.97 -2.13 -23.57
N ASP A 288 -2.88 -2.95 -24.07
CA ASP A 288 -2.92 -3.38 -25.48
C ASP A 288 -4.38 -3.32 -25.97
N PRO A 289 -4.82 -2.17 -26.52
CA PRO A 289 -6.19 -2.00 -27.00
C PRO A 289 -6.56 -2.95 -28.16
N GLU A 290 -5.58 -3.50 -28.86
CA GLU A 290 -5.85 -4.44 -29.96
C GLU A 290 -6.10 -5.86 -29.44
N ARG A 291 -5.33 -6.30 -28.44
CA ARG A 291 -5.48 -7.60 -27.81
C ARG A 291 -6.66 -7.65 -26.83
N TYR A 292 -6.84 -6.61 -26.01
CA TYR A 292 -7.82 -6.58 -24.91
C TYR A 292 -9.07 -5.77 -25.27
N LYS A 293 -9.60 -5.97 -26.48
CA LYS A 293 -10.81 -5.28 -26.97
C LYS A 293 -12.03 -5.57 -26.09
N ALA A 294 -12.19 -6.82 -25.64
CA ALA A 294 -13.30 -7.22 -24.79
C ALA A 294 -13.25 -6.54 -23.42
N GLU A 295 -12.06 -6.40 -22.83
CA GLU A 295 -11.84 -5.67 -21.58
C GLU A 295 -12.16 -4.17 -21.76
N ALA A 296 -11.71 -3.58 -22.85
CA ALA A 296 -12.02 -2.18 -23.20
C ALA A 296 -13.53 -1.94 -23.37
N GLU A 297 -14.25 -2.85 -24.04
CA GLU A 297 -15.71 -2.81 -24.18
C GLU A 297 -16.44 -2.89 -22.82
N ASN A 298 -15.84 -3.59 -21.84
CA ASN A 298 -16.32 -3.64 -20.47
C ASN A 298 -15.88 -2.42 -19.63
N GLY A 299 -15.27 -1.41 -20.22
CA GLY A 299 -14.86 -0.18 -19.54
C GLY A 299 -13.46 -0.23 -18.90
N TRP A 300 -12.62 -1.22 -19.24
CA TRP A 300 -11.20 -1.25 -18.90
C TRP A 300 -10.35 -0.81 -20.09
N ASN A 301 -10.39 0.49 -20.42
CA ASN A 301 -9.69 1.03 -21.59
C ASN A 301 -8.19 1.22 -21.29
N ASN A 302 -7.87 1.59 -20.07
CA ASN A 302 -6.52 1.81 -19.58
C ASN A 302 -6.28 0.95 -18.31
N PRO A 303 -5.02 0.62 -17.98
CA PRO A 303 -4.70 -0.09 -16.73
C PRO A 303 -5.25 0.62 -15.49
N GLU A 304 -5.27 1.95 -15.54
CA GLU A 304 -5.87 2.80 -14.53
C GLU A 304 -7.34 2.46 -14.23
N ASP A 305 -8.16 2.14 -15.23
CA ASP A 305 -9.58 1.77 -15.03
C ASP A 305 -9.75 0.46 -14.24
N VAL A 306 -8.71 -0.38 -14.21
CA VAL A 306 -8.68 -1.64 -13.47
C VAL A 306 -8.23 -1.40 -12.03
N HIS A 307 -7.21 -0.57 -11.85
CA HIS A 307 -6.49 -0.45 -10.59
C HIS A 307 -6.89 0.76 -9.75
N PHE A 308 -7.72 1.66 -10.26
CA PHE A 308 -8.04 2.91 -9.59
C PHE A 308 -9.52 3.28 -9.69
N LEU A 309 -10.09 3.63 -8.54
CA LEU A 309 -11.39 4.25 -8.43
C LEU A 309 -11.23 5.73 -8.16
N TYR A 310 -11.94 6.55 -8.92
CA TYR A 310 -12.24 7.94 -8.57
C TYR A 310 -13.72 8.21 -8.81
N ASP A 311 -14.52 8.14 -7.75
CA ASP A 311 -15.95 8.41 -7.82
C ASP A 311 -16.25 9.88 -7.49
N GLU A 312 -16.71 10.64 -8.49
CA GLU A 312 -17.01 12.06 -8.34
C GLU A 312 -18.20 12.35 -7.42
N LYS A 313 -19.13 11.41 -7.26
CA LYS A 313 -20.36 11.62 -6.48
C LYS A 313 -20.12 11.57 -4.99
N THR A 314 -19.29 10.62 -4.56
CA THR A 314 -18.94 10.41 -3.15
C THR A 314 -17.57 10.96 -2.79
N GLU A 315 -16.82 11.48 -3.78
CA GLU A 315 -15.40 11.85 -3.67
C GLU A 315 -14.51 10.70 -3.17
N THR A 316 -14.97 9.46 -3.35
CA THR A 316 -14.25 8.27 -2.94
C THR A 316 -13.16 7.95 -3.95
N GLN A 317 -11.97 7.64 -3.43
CA GLN A 317 -10.86 7.17 -4.23
C GLN A 317 -10.29 5.92 -3.57
N ALA A 318 -9.91 4.96 -4.39
CA ALA A 318 -9.24 3.75 -3.93
C ALA A 318 -8.27 3.28 -5.00
N PHE A 319 -7.23 2.56 -4.61
CA PHE A 319 -6.44 1.78 -5.54
C PHE A 319 -6.33 0.34 -5.05
N ILE A 320 -6.21 -0.58 -6.01
CA ILE A 320 -6.12 -2.01 -5.79
C ILE A 320 -5.05 -2.60 -6.69
N THR A 321 -4.23 -3.48 -6.13
CA THR A 321 -3.20 -4.24 -6.86
C THR A 321 -2.97 -5.56 -6.15
N HIS A 322 -2.37 -6.54 -6.84
CA HIS A 322 -2.11 -7.86 -6.27
C HIS A 322 -0.78 -8.42 -6.78
N ASN A 323 -0.25 -9.41 -6.07
CA ASN A 323 0.81 -10.30 -6.53
C ASN A 323 0.45 -11.75 -6.16
N ASP A 324 1.41 -12.68 -6.15
CA ASP A 324 1.15 -14.07 -5.79
C ASP A 324 0.77 -14.30 -4.32
N LYS A 325 1.07 -13.35 -3.43
CA LYS A 325 0.92 -13.52 -1.98
C LYS A 325 -0.15 -12.63 -1.36
N VAL A 326 -0.35 -11.44 -1.92
CA VAL A 326 -1.24 -10.41 -1.36
C VAL A 326 -2.11 -9.77 -2.42
N LEU A 327 -3.31 -9.39 -2.01
CA LEU A 327 -4.17 -8.45 -2.72
C LEU A 327 -4.34 -7.22 -1.81
N LEU A 328 -3.76 -6.09 -2.24
CA LEU A 328 -3.71 -4.85 -1.48
C LEU A 328 -4.79 -3.89 -1.95
N ILE A 329 -5.60 -3.40 -1.02
CA ILE A 329 -6.62 -2.37 -1.24
C ILE A 329 -6.33 -1.20 -0.33
N SER A 330 -6.12 -0.01 -0.93
CA SER A 330 -6.00 1.23 -0.17
C SER A 330 -7.16 2.14 -0.50
N VAL A 331 -7.79 2.71 0.55
CA VAL A 331 -8.95 3.60 0.42
C VAL A 331 -8.61 4.98 0.97
N ARG A 332 -8.88 6.01 0.16
CA ARG A 332 -8.61 7.41 0.49
C ARG A 332 -9.70 8.01 1.38
N GLY A 333 -9.31 8.93 2.26
CA GLY A 333 -10.23 9.88 2.90
C GLY A 333 -10.45 11.17 2.09
N THR A 334 -11.35 12.03 2.56
CA THR A 334 -11.58 13.37 1.97
C THR A 334 -10.31 14.23 2.01
N GLN A 335 -10.05 15.04 0.98
CA GLN A 335 -8.87 15.93 0.93
C GLN A 335 -9.04 17.18 1.81
N GLU A 336 -10.28 17.65 2.02
CA GLU A 336 -10.59 18.80 2.87
C GLU A 336 -11.00 18.33 4.28
N THR A 337 -10.00 18.10 5.12
CA THR A 337 -10.18 17.75 6.54
C THR A 337 -11.04 18.71 7.38
N PRO A 338 -11.14 20.03 7.09
CA PRO A 338 -11.99 20.93 7.87
C PRO A 338 -13.50 20.66 7.72
N ASP A 339 -13.93 19.98 6.66
CA ASP A 339 -15.35 19.76 6.37
C ASP A 339 -15.93 18.54 7.09
N ILE A 340 -15.11 17.54 7.45
CA ILE A 340 -15.53 16.35 8.21
C ILE A 340 -16.13 16.73 9.57
N LEU A 341 -15.51 17.70 10.24
CA LEU A 341 -15.93 18.17 11.56
C LEU A 341 -17.08 19.18 11.47
N ARG A 342 -17.40 19.65 10.25
CA ARG A 342 -18.52 20.57 9.94
C ARG A 342 -19.76 19.82 9.46
N ASP A 343 -19.60 18.76 8.67
CA ASP A 343 -20.68 17.95 8.07
C ASP A 343 -20.99 16.70 8.91
N LEU A 344 -21.29 16.92 10.18
CA LEU A 344 -21.65 15.94 11.19
C LEU A 344 -23.03 15.27 10.95
N ASP A 345 -23.34 14.87 9.72
CA ASP A 345 -24.49 14.02 9.41
C ASP A 345 -24.19 12.56 9.78
N ALA A 346 -24.19 12.29 11.08
CA ALA A 346 -23.89 10.99 11.66
C ALA A 346 -25.05 9.99 11.62
N ARG A 347 -26.03 10.20 10.74
CA ARG A 347 -27.17 9.30 10.61
C ARG A 347 -26.71 7.87 10.33
N GLN A 348 -27.16 6.93 11.15
CA GLN A 348 -26.97 5.51 10.89
C GLN A 348 -27.95 5.03 9.81
N VAL A 349 -27.47 4.12 8.96
CA VAL A 349 -28.29 3.39 7.98
C VAL A 349 -27.96 1.90 8.07
N PRO A 350 -28.91 1.00 7.77
CA PRO A 350 -28.63 -0.43 7.74
C PRO A 350 -27.45 -0.77 6.83
N TYR A 351 -26.52 -1.58 7.35
CA TYR A 351 -25.46 -2.17 6.54
C TYR A 351 -26.02 -3.40 5.82
N ALA A 352 -26.43 -3.25 4.56
CA ALA A 352 -27.21 -4.27 3.87
C ALA A 352 -26.44 -5.57 3.59
N GLU A 353 -25.10 -5.49 3.57
CA GLU A 353 -24.18 -6.60 3.36
C GLU A 353 -23.96 -7.46 4.61
N GLY A 354 -24.53 -7.07 5.76
CA GLY A 354 -24.32 -7.80 7.01
C GLY A 354 -25.26 -7.39 8.13
N VAL A 355 -24.72 -7.27 9.33
CA VAL A 355 -25.48 -7.00 10.56
C VAL A 355 -25.13 -5.61 11.08
N GLY A 356 -26.11 -4.95 11.69
CA GLY A 356 -25.96 -3.64 12.30
C GLY A 356 -26.13 -2.49 11.32
N GLN A 357 -25.62 -1.34 11.73
CA GLN A 357 -25.75 -0.10 10.99
C GLN A 357 -24.40 0.57 10.77
N ALA A 358 -24.30 1.32 9.68
CA ALA A 358 -23.14 2.09 9.30
C ALA A 358 -23.49 3.58 9.19
N HIS A 359 -22.47 4.43 9.30
CA HIS A 359 -22.60 5.85 9.01
C HIS A 359 -23.01 6.07 7.56
N ARG A 360 -24.09 6.85 7.31
CA ARG A 360 -24.67 7.03 5.96
C ARG A 360 -23.65 7.46 4.90
N GLY A 361 -22.79 8.42 5.23
CA GLY A 361 -21.77 8.91 4.31
C GLY A 361 -20.73 7.83 3.98
N PHE A 362 -20.27 7.07 4.98
CA PHE A 362 -19.27 6.03 4.78
C PHE A 362 -19.85 4.83 4.05
N TYR A 363 -21.13 4.52 4.30
CA TYR A 363 -21.86 3.48 3.59
C TYR A 363 -22.02 3.82 2.11
N GLY A 364 -22.35 5.08 1.77
CA GLY A 364 -22.43 5.52 0.36
C GLY A 364 -21.10 5.38 -0.38
N ALA A 365 -20.00 5.82 0.26
CA ALA A 365 -18.64 5.65 -0.27
C ALA A 365 -18.23 4.17 -0.39
N PHE A 366 -18.57 3.36 0.62
CA PHE A 366 -18.37 1.91 0.60
C PHE A 366 -19.10 1.25 -0.58
N GLN A 367 -20.34 1.65 -0.90
CA GLN A 367 -21.06 1.08 -2.05
C GLN A 367 -20.33 1.33 -3.37
N ALA A 368 -19.76 2.53 -3.56
CA ALA A 368 -18.94 2.82 -4.74
C ALA A 368 -17.65 1.98 -4.78
N ALA A 369 -16.94 1.90 -3.65
CA ALA A 369 -15.73 1.09 -3.51
C ALA A 369 -16.02 -0.42 -3.71
N LYS A 370 -17.13 -0.91 -3.19
CA LYS A 370 -17.56 -2.31 -3.29
C LYS A 370 -17.71 -2.74 -4.75
N VAL A 371 -18.42 -1.97 -5.58
CA VAL A 371 -18.60 -2.32 -7.02
C VAL A 371 -17.25 -2.40 -7.74
N PHE A 372 -16.36 -1.46 -7.46
CA PHE A 372 -15.01 -1.46 -8.02
C PHE A 372 -14.18 -2.67 -7.58
N VAL A 373 -14.18 -2.96 -6.27
CA VAL A 373 -13.41 -4.08 -5.70
C VAL A 373 -14.00 -5.42 -6.10
N GLU A 374 -15.32 -5.59 -6.08
CA GLU A 374 -16.01 -6.82 -6.50
C GLU A 374 -15.61 -7.22 -7.91
N ARG A 375 -15.64 -6.27 -8.85
CA ARG A 375 -15.20 -6.49 -10.23
C ARG A 375 -13.74 -6.93 -10.32
N TYR A 376 -12.87 -6.38 -9.46
CA TYR A 376 -11.46 -6.78 -9.42
C TYR A 376 -11.28 -8.17 -8.83
N MET A 377 -11.98 -8.49 -7.74
CA MET A 377 -11.95 -9.79 -7.08
C MET A 377 -12.40 -10.89 -8.03
N GLU A 378 -13.49 -10.68 -8.79
CA GLU A 378 -13.98 -11.64 -9.79
C GLU A 378 -12.95 -11.97 -10.89
N ALA A 379 -12.07 -11.02 -11.21
CA ALA A 379 -11.11 -11.16 -12.29
C ALA A 379 -9.75 -11.71 -11.85
N PHE A 380 -9.28 -11.40 -10.64
CA PHE A 380 -7.87 -11.57 -10.27
C PHE A 380 -7.59 -12.26 -8.94
N TYR A 381 -8.60 -12.49 -8.10
CA TYR A 381 -8.39 -13.15 -6.81
C TYR A 381 -8.23 -14.67 -6.97
N THR A 382 -7.22 -15.26 -6.32
CA THR A 382 -6.82 -16.66 -6.50
C THR A 382 -7.03 -17.58 -5.29
N ASP A 383 -7.80 -17.16 -4.27
CA ASP A 383 -7.99 -17.85 -2.98
C ASP A 383 -6.72 -18.07 -2.12
N GLU A 384 -5.53 -17.96 -2.71
CA GLU A 384 -4.23 -18.14 -2.05
C GLU A 384 -3.72 -16.84 -1.40
N GLN A 385 -4.17 -15.69 -1.91
CA GLN A 385 -3.70 -14.37 -1.46
C GLN A 385 -4.24 -14.00 -0.09
N THR A 386 -3.42 -13.30 0.69
CA THR A 386 -3.89 -12.53 1.85
C THR A 386 -4.48 -11.21 1.36
N VAL A 387 -5.75 -10.95 1.69
CA VAL A 387 -6.39 -9.67 1.39
C VAL A 387 -5.99 -8.65 2.44
N ILE A 388 -5.30 -7.58 2.05
CA ILE A 388 -4.86 -6.53 2.96
C ILE A 388 -5.60 -5.25 2.58
N VAL A 389 -6.38 -4.72 3.52
CA VAL A 389 -7.11 -3.47 3.35
C VAL A 389 -6.51 -2.41 4.26
N CYS A 390 -6.24 -1.22 3.73
CA CYS A 390 -5.82 -0.09 4.53
C CYS A 390 -6.54 1.21 4.18
N GLY A 391 -6.58 2.14 5.13
CA GLY A 391 -7.15 3.46 4.90
C GLY A 391 -6.79 4.47 5.98
N HIS A 392 -6.63 5.72 5.56
CA HIS A 392 -6.36 6.86 6.43
C HIS A 392 -7.61 7.74 6.56
N SER A 393 -7.83 8.32 7.75
CA SER A 393 -8.96 9.22 8.02
C SER A 393 -10.29 8.54 7.64
N LEU A 394 -11.16 9.20 6.87
CA LEU A 394 -12.42 8.62 6.38
C LEU A 394 -12.22 7.34 5.57
N GLY A 395 -11.09 7.23 4.84
CA GLY A 395 -10.73 6.04 4.10
C GLY A 395 -10.63 4.82 5.01
N GLY A 396 -10.21 4.99 6.27
CA GLY A 396 -10.16 3.91 7.24
C GLY A 396 -11.55 3.43 7.69
N ALA A 397 -12.55 4.32 7.78
CA ALA A 397 -13.92 3.92 8.07
C ALA A 397 -14.57 3.17 6.90
N ILE A 398 -14.32 3.62 5.67
CA ILE A 398 -14.77 2.93 4.45
C ILE A 398 -14.08 1.56 4.33
N ALA A 399 -12.77 1.51 4.59
CA ALA A 399 -11.97 0.28 4.61
C ALA A 399 -12.50 -0.74 5.62
N LEU A 400 -13.01 -0.32 6.78
CA LEU A 400 -13.64 -1.21 7.75
C LEU A 400 -14.92 -1.87 7.21
N LEU A 401 -15.83 -1.09 6.61
CA LEU A 401 -17.04 -1.63 6.00
C LEU A 401 -16.71 -2.57 4.82
N LEU A 402 -15.70 -2.20 4.04
CA LEU A 402 -15.23 -2.99 2.90
C LEU A 402 -14.58 -4.31 3.34
N ALA A 403 -13.70 -4.27 4.35
CA ALA A 403 -13.01 -5.45 4.84
C ALA A 403 -13.98 -6.46 5.47
N GLU A 404 -15.02 -6.00 6.18
CA GLU A 404 -16.03 -6.93 6.71
C GLU A 404 -16.86 -7.60 5.59
N TRP A 405 -17.21 -6.86 4.54
CA TRP A 405 -17.86 -7.43 3.36
C TRP A 405 -16.97 -8.45 2.66
N LEU A 406 -15.69 -8.13 2.44
CA LEU A 406 -14.70 -9.05 1.86
C LEU A 406 -14.53 -10.30 2.72
N ARG A 407 -14.49 -10.14 4.05
CA ARG A 407 -14.36 -11.27 4.98
C ARG A 407 -15.52 -12.25 4.85
N THR A 408 -16.73 -11.73 4.72
CA THR A 408 -17.96 -12.54 4.69
C THR A 408 -18.26 -13.14 3.33
N ASN A 409 -17.81 -12.52 2.23
CA ASN A 409 -18.15 -12.94 0.87
C ASN A 409 -17.00 -13.57 0.08
N TRP A 410 -15.75 -13.30 0.44
CA TRP A 410 -14.58 -13.68 -0.37
C TRP A 410 -13.53 -14.49 0.40
N SER A 411 -13.02 -13.96 1.53
CA SER A 411 -11.88 -14.60 2.20
C SER A 411 -11.84 -14.38 3.70
N GLN A 412 -11.62 -15.44 4.48
CA GLN A 412 -11.29 -15.30 5.91
C GLN A 412 -9.82 -14.91 6.13
N ASN A 413 -8.98 -14.91 5.09
CA ASN A 413 -7.58 -14.48 5.16
C ASN A 413 -7.46 -12.99 4.82
N ILE A 414 -7.96 -12.17 5.72
CA ILE A 414 -8.01 -10.72 5.56
C ILE A 414 -7.38 -10.00 6.75
N GLN A 415 -6.73 -8.87 6.48
CA GLN A 415 -6.16 -7.96 7.46
C GLN A 415 -6.63 -6.53 7.18
N LEU A 416 -6.91 -5.78 8.24
CA LEU A 416 -7.29 -4.38 8.14
C LEU A 416 -6.36 -3.50 8.99
N TYR A 417 -5.77 -2.48 8.35
CA TYR A 417 -4.99 -1.45 9.02
C TYR A 417 -5.60 -0.07 8.79
N THR A 418 -5.93 0.63 9.86
CA THR A 418 -6.51 1.98 9.76
C THR A 418 -5.69 3.00 10.53
N PHE A 419 -5.59 4.21 9.97
CA PHE A 419 -4.79 5.30 10.51
C PHE A 419 -5.67 6.52 10.70
N GLY A 420 -5.90 6.94 11.95
CA GLY A 420 -6.74 8.11 12.25
C GLY A 420 -8.21 7.95 11.85
N ALA A 421 -8.70 6.71 11.82
CA ALA A 421 -10.03 6.42 11.32
C ALA A 421 -11.15 6.74 12.33
N PRO A 422 -12.25 7.38 11.89
CA PRO A 422 -13.44 7.59 12.71
C PRO A 422 -14.22 6.29 12.96
N ARG A 423 -15.22 6.33 13.86
CA ARG A 423 -16.15 5.21 14.07
C ARG A 423 -17.03 5.04 12.82
N ALA A 424 -17.14 3.81 12.31
CA ALA A 424 -17.86 3.56 11.05
C ALA A 424 -19.24 2.92 11.23
N GLY A 425 -19.43 2.13 12.29
CA GLY A 425 -20.63 1.34 12.51
C GLY A 425 -21.06 1.29 13.96
N ASP A 426 -22.27 0.81 14.18
CA ASP A 426 -22.84 0.61 15.50
C ASP A 426 -22.27 -0.63 16.21
N ARG A 427 -22.63 -0.80 17.48
CA ARG A 427 -22.21 -1.97 18.27
C ARG A 427 -22.57 -3.30 17.61
N ALA A 428 -23.76 -3.42 17.00
CA ALA A 428 -24.17 -4.65 16.33
C ALA A 428 -23.22 -4.97 15.15
N PHE A 429 -22.84 -3.96 14.37
CA PHE A 429 -21.83 -4.11 13.32
C PHE A 429 -20.47 -4.53 13.92
N VAL A 430 -20.00 -3.85 14.97
CA VAL A 430 -18.71 -4.16 15.62
C VAL A 430 -18.69 -5.59 16.17
N GLN A 431 -19.79 -6.06 16.75
CA GLN A 431 -19.92 -7.43 17.23
C GLN A 431 -19.92 -8.45 16.10
N ALA A 432 -20.61 -8.15 14.98
CA ALA A 432 -20.62 -9.02 13.81
C ALA A 432 -19.23 -9.11 13.15
N ALA A 433 -18.50 -7.99 13.12
CA ALA A 433 -17.15 -7.89 12.57
C ALA A 433 -16.05 -8.39 13.51
N ALA A 434 -16.35 -8.86 14.73
CA ALA A 434 -15.36 -9.14 15.77
C ALA A 434 -14.26 -10.15 15.37
N ALA A 435 -14.51 -10.99 14.36
CA ALA A 435 -13.53 -11.94 13.82
C ALA A 435 -12.52 -11.31 12.82
N LEU A 436 -12.77 -10.09 12.35
CA LEU A 436 -11.91 -9.37 11.43
C LEU A 436 -10.64 -8.87 12.15
N PRO A 437 -9.43 -9.30 11.75
CA PRO A 437 -8.19 -8.76 12.28
C PRO A 437 -8.05 -7.28 11.89
N HIS A 438 -8.29 -6.38 12.84
CA HIS A 438 -8.27 -4.94 12.62
C HIS A 438 -7.29 -4.25 13.57
N HIS A 439 -6.23 -3.69 13.01
CA HIS A 439 -5.22 -2.91 13.71
C HIS A 439 -5.49 -1.41 13.49
N ARG A 440 -5.93 -0.72 14.54
CA ARG A 440 -6.28 0.70 14.51
C ARG A 440 -5.19 1.56 15.13
N LEU A 441 -4.60 2.44 14.35
CA LEU A 441 -3.56 3.37 14.80
C LEU A 441 -4.13 4.77 15.01
N VAL A 442 -3.80 5.35 16.16
CA VAL A 442 -4.26 6.69 16.57
C VAL A 442 -3.04 7.53 16.97
N ASN A 443 -2.88 8.70 16.35
CA ASN A 443 -1.76 9.58 16.63
C ASN A 443 -2.14 10.66 17.66
N HIS A 444 -1.60 10.55 18.87
CA HIS A 444 -1.68 11.54 19.95
C HIS A 444 -2.97 12.37 20.02
N ASN A 445 -2.96 13.64 19.58
CA ASN A 445 -4.12 14.52 19.61
C ASN A 445 -4.89 14.62 18.29
N ASP A 446 -4.84 13.59 17.45
CA ASP A 446 -5.74 13.44 16.33
C ASP A 446 -7.22 13.38 16.82
N PRO A 447 -8.06 14.37 16.47
CA PRO A 447 -9.45 14.41 16.92
C PRO A 447 -10.38 13.51 16.08
N VAL A 448 -9.95 13.03 14.90
CA VAL A 448 -10.82 12.33 13.96
C VAL A 448 -11.29 10.96 14.47
N PRO A 449 -10.43 10.14 15.13
CA PRO A 449 -10.89 8.91 15.76
C PRO A 449 -12.00 9.12 16.79
N ALA A 450 -12.10 10.29 17.41
CA ALA A 450 -13.13 10.56 18.40
C ALA A 450 -14.53 10.82 17.79
N VAL A 451 -14.66 10.89 16.46
CA VAL A 451 -15.95 11.12 15.76
C VAL A 451 -16.35 9.92 14.87
N PRO A 452 -17.64 9.79 14.45
CA PRO A 452 -18.81 10.36 15.12
C PRO A 452 -18.79 10.02 16.60
N PHE A 453 -19.28 10.95 17.40
CA PHE A 453 -19.44 10.66 18.81
C PHE A 453 -20.50 9.55 18.96
N THR A 454 -20.35 8.72 19.98
CA THR A 454 -21.24 7.56 20.21
C THR A 454 -22.71 7.93 20.44
N TRP A 455 -23.02 9.23 20.62
CA TRP A 455 -24.36 9.80 20.89
C TRP A 455 -25.05 10.43 19.66
N MET A 456 -24.43 10.45 18.49
CA MET A 456 -24.97 11.22 17.36
C MET A 456 -26.20 10.58 16.68
N ASP A 457 -26.86 9.65 17.35
CA ASP A 457 -28.20 9.17 16.99
C ASP A 457 -29.12 9.24 18.24
N ALA A 458 -30.09 10.17 18.23
CA ALA A 458 -31.34 10.24 19.03
C ALA A 458 -31.60 11.39 20.05
N GLU A 459 -32.86 11.85 19.98
CA GLU A 459 -33.79 12.60 20.87
C GLU A 459 -33.36 13.46 22.08
N TRP A 460 -34.08 14.58 22.21
CA TRP A 460 -33.81 15.82 22.95
C TRP A 460 -33.79 15.82 24.50
N LYS A 461 -34.26 14.80 25.23
CA LYS A 461 -34.46 14.91 26.70
C LYS A 461 -33.18 14.72 27.53
N LEU A 462 -32.22 13.90 27.10
CA LEU A 462 -30.99 13.60 27.87
C LEU A 462 -29.75 14.40 27.43
N ALA A 463 -29.80 15.12 26.29
CA ALA A 463 -28.76 16.09 25.88
C ALA A 463 -28.52 17.13 26.98
N SER A 464 -29.59 17.40 27.75
CA SER A 464 -29.60 18.31 28.86
C SER A 464 -28.78 17.89 30.09
N ALA A 465 -28.63 16.59 30.33
CA ALA A 465 -27.82 16.07 31.44
C ALA A 465 -26.32 16.22 31.13
N GLY A 466 -25.93 16.22 29.85
CA GLY A 466 -24.57 16.55 29.40
C GLY A 466 -24.25 18.04 29.54
N THR A 467 -25.21 18.93 29.27
CA THR A 467 -25.03 20.39 29.39
C THR A 467 -24.71 20.86 30.80
N VAL A 468 -25.20 20.14 31.82
CA VAL A 468 -24.94 20.39 33.24
C VAL A 468 -23.45 20.24 33.60
N ALA A 469 -22.76 19.32 32.93
CA ALA A 469 -21.36 19.02 33.17
C ALA A 469 -20.37 19.96 32.48
N LEU A 470 -20.86 20.88 31.63
CA LEU A 470 -20.01 21.70 30.75
C LEU A 470 -19.27 22.85 31.44
N PHE A 471 -19.55 23.16 32.71
CA PHE A 471 -19.23 24.48 33.25
C PHE A 471 -18.19 24.52 34.38
N SER A 472 -17.49 23.43 34.67
CA SER A 472 -16.39 23.41 35.66
C SER A 472 -15.07 23.01 35.00
N SER A 473 -14.30 23.98 34.49
CA SER A 473 -12.96 23.70 33.92
C SER A 473 -12.04 23.03 34.96
N PRO A 474 -10.98 22.29 34.55
CA PRO A 474 -10.20 22.48 33.30
C PRO A 474 -10.23 21.31 32.32
N LEU A 475 -10.87 20.23 32.72
CA LEU A 475 -10.83 18.98 32.01
C LEU A 475 -12.17 18.33 32.34
N LEU A 476 -13.29 19.04 32.27
CA LEU A 476 -14.63 18.49 32.58
C LEU A 476 -15.70 19.51 32.18
N GLY A 477 -16.03 19.71 30.92
CA GLY A 477 -15.41 19.17 29.70
C GLY A 477 -15.20 17.66 29.66
N ILE A 478 -13.91 17.24 29.80
CA ILE A 478 -13.20 15.94 29.58
C ILE A 478 -14.03 14.90 28.86
N ALA A 479 -15.14 14.50 29.45
CA ALA A 479 -15.79 13.30 29.01
C ALA A 479 -17.27 13.26 29.14
N LEU A 480 -17.87 14.40 29.45
CA LEU A 480 -19.28 14.57 29.21
C LEU A 480 -19.36 15.31 27.88
N LEU A 481 -18.66 14.75 26.88
CA LEU A 481 -19.29 13.74 26.03
C LEU A 481 -18.51 12.47 25.57
N LEU A 482 -17.52 11.88 26.27
CA LEU A 482 -16.90 10.54 25.97
C LEU A 482 -17.93 9.36 25.88
N GLY A 483 -19.23 9.66 25.80
CA GLY A 483 -20.08 8.99 24.82
C GLY A 483 -21.54 8.75 25.19
N GLY A 484 -21.87 8.83 26.48
CA GLY A 484 -22.94 8.00 27.03
C GLY A 484 -24.32 8.61 27.30
N LEU A 485 -24.67 9.78 26.79
CA LEU A 485 -26.04 10.31 26.96
C LEU A 485 -26.67 10.55 25.61
N LEU A 486 -27.66 9.71 25.30
CA LEU A 486 -28.52 9.67 24.11
C LEU A 486 -28.10 8.68 23.04
N ASN A 487 -28.42 7.41 23.28
CA ASN A 487 -29.13 6.66 22.26
C ASN A 487 -30.15 5.76 22.99
N LEU A 488 -31.45 6.02 22.80
CA LEU A 488 -32.51 5.17 23.36
C LEU A 488 -33.28 4.42 22.27
N LYS A 489 -32.84 4.53 21.00
CA LYS A 489 -33.33 3.71 19.89
C LYS A 489 -32.20 3.47 18.88
N GLY A 490 -31.50 2.35 19.05
CA GLY A 490 -30.41 1.92 18.17
C GLY A 490 -29.15 1.61 18.97
N ASP A 491 -28.24 0.85 18.38
CA ASP A 491 -26.91 0.64 18.95
C ASP A 491 -26.02 1.89 18.72
N PRO A 492 -25.20 2.31 19.70
CA PRO A 492 -24.31 3.45 19.52
C PRO A 492 -23.14 3.09 18.59
N TYR A 493 -22.54 4.11 17.97
CA TYR A 493 -21.28 3.94 17.25
C TYR A 493 -20.20 3.37 18.17
N GLU A 494 -19.42 2.42 17.67
CA GLU A 494 -18.34 1.80 18.43
C GLU A 494 -17.10 1.64 17.53
N HIS A 495 -15.91 1.68 18.14
CA HIS A 495 -14.70 1.34 17.40
C HIS A 495 -14.57 -0.16 17.28
N HIS A 496 -14.36 -0.65 16.06
CA HIS A 496 -13.88 -1.99 15.83
C HIS A 496 -12.34 -2.05 15.92
N GLY A 497 -11.79 -3.20 16.28
CA GLY A 497 -10.36 -3.50 16.21
C GLY A 497 -9.52 -3.09 17.42
N GLU A 498 -8.28 -3.57 17.42
CA GLU A 498 -7.30 -3.35 18.47
C GLU A 498 -6.59 -2.00 18.28
N GLN A 499 -6.67 -1.14 19.29
CA GLN A 499 -6.03 0.17 19.24
C GLN A 499 -4.55 0.09 19.55
N ARG A 500 -3.76 0.89 18.83
CA ARG A 500 -2.39 1.27 19.18
C ARG A 500 -2.27 2.79 19.09
N HIS A 501 -1.78 3.40 20.16
CA HIS A 501 -1.80 4.84 20.34
C HIS A 501 -0.38 5.39 20.39
N PHE A 502 -0.10 6.41 19.58
CA PHE A 502 1.16 7.15 19.63
C PHE A 502 1.11 8.24 20.69
N VAL A 503 2.15 8.30 21.51
CA VAL A 503 2.32 9.32 22.53
C VAL A 503 3.66 10.03 22.35
N PRO A 504 3.71 11.35 22.15
CA PRO A 504 4.95 12.07 21.99
C PRO A 504 5.73 12.06 23.30
N ARG A 505 7.05 11.91 23.20
CA ARG A 505 7.93 11.88 24.38
C ARG A 505 8.04 13.21 25.12
N LYS A 506 7.71 14.33 24.48
CA LYS A 506 7.66 15.65 25.12
C LYS A 506 6.42 16.42 24.67
N PRO A 507 5.81 17.25 25.53
CA PRO A 507 4.76 18.17 25.11
C PRO A 507 5.24 19.04 23.94
N GLY A 508 4.51 19.03 22.83
CA GLY A 508 4.85 19.77 21.62
C GLY A 508 5.93 19.14 20.73
N ALA A 509 6.42 17.95 21.05
CA ALA A 509 7.26 17.18 20.12
C ALA A 509 6.38 16.48 19.07
N GLY A 510 6.89 16.37 17.84
CA GLY A 510 6.18 15.74 16.74
C GLY A 510 6.16 14.22 16.83
N SER A 511 5.43 13.63 15.89
CA SER A 511 5.16 12.19 15.79
C SER A 511 6.45 11.36 15.62
N GLU A 512 7.53 11.96 15.12
CA GLU A 512 8.85 11.33 14.97
C GLU A 512 9.47 10.88 16.31
N THR A 513 9.04 11.46 17.43
CA THR A 513 9.51 11.08 18.77
C THR A 513 8.44 10.35 19.59
N ALA A 514 7.42 9.78 18.96
CA ALA A 514 6.31 9.15 19.67
C ALA A 514 6.59 7.70 20.09
N ILE A 515 5.91 7.25 21.15
CA ILE A 515 5.89 5.87 21.65
C ILE A 515 4.57 5.22 21.28
N LEU A 516 4.61 4.06 20.65
CA LEU A 516 3.43 3.25 20.38
C LEU A 516 3.11 2.36 21.60
N TRP A 517 1.91 2.46 22.15
CA TRP A 517 1.45 1.64 23.27
C TRP A 517 -0.07 1.47 23.28
N GLN A 518 -0.63 0.77 24.28
CA GLN A 518 -2.05 0.46 24.35
C GLN A 518 -2.66 0.94 25.67
N PRO A 519 -3.08 2.22 25.77
CA PRO A 519 -3.68 2.77 26.99
C PRO A 519 -4.99 2.06 27.38
N GLY A 520 -5.86 1.76 26.41
CA GLY A 520 -7.20 1.19 26.64
C GLY A 520 -8.00 1.99 27.68
N CYS A 521 -7.90 3.32 27.59
CA CYS A 521 -8.36 4.24 28.60
C CYS A 521 -8.79 5.56 27.94
N ALA A 522 -10.11 5.78 27.90
CA ALA A 522 -10.70 6.85 27.10
C ALA A 522 -10.19 8.25 27.48
N ILE A 523 -9.87 8.52 28.76
CA ILE A 523 -9.29 9.81 29.17
C ILE A 523 -7.90 10.09 28.56
N LEU A 524 -7.12 9.04 28.26
CA LEU A 524 -5.83 9.15 27.58
C LEU A 524 -6.03 9.19 26.07
N ASP A 525 -6.94 8.38 25.55
CA ASP A 525 -7.25 8.24 24.12
C ASP A 525 -7.93 9.48 23.53
N GLU A 526 -8.81 10.13 24.29
CA GLU A 526 -9.69 11.19 23.81
C GLU A 526 -9.36 12.56 24.42
N ARG A 527 -8.18 12.69 25.04
CA ARG A 527 -7.66 13.97 25.56
C ARG A 527 -7.62 15.06 24.48
N ALA A 528 -7.23 14.64 23.27
CA ALA A 528 -7.31 15.40 22.03
C ALA A 528 -8.67 16.07 21.82
N CYS A 529 -9.70 15.22 21.89
CA CYS A 529 -11.09 15.58 21.68
C CYS A 529 -11.58 16.50 22.78
N ALA A 530 -11.21 16.24 24.04
CA ALA A 530 -11.53 17.11 25.17
C ALA A 530 -10.95 18.53 25.02
N SER A 531 -9.71 18.64 24.52
CA SER A 531 -9.09 19.92 24.20
C SER A 531 -9.75 20.61 23.00
N TYR A 532 -10.14 19.85 21.97
CA TYR A 532 -10.82 20.35 20.78
C TYR A 532 -12.24 20.86 21.07
N THR A 533 -13.06 20.04 21.75
CA THR A 533 -14.45 20.36 22.15
C THR A 533 -14.52 21.54 23.12
N GLY A 534 -13.51 21.73 23.98
CA GLY A 534 -13.41 22.89 24.87
C GLY A 534 -13.09 24.21 24.15
N ALA A 535 -12.55 24.17 22.93
CA ALA A 535 -12.21 25.35 22.13
C ALA A 535 -13.34 25.80 21.18
N VAL A 536 -14.39 24.99 21.05
CA VAL A 536 -15.53 25.25 20.17
C VAL A 536 -16.63 26.01 20.93
N ASP A 537 -16.87 27.27 20.55
CA ASP A 537 -18.05 28.04 21.01
C ASP A 537 -19.28 27.52 20.25
N LEU A 538 -20.29 26.96 20.93
CA LEU A 538 -21.49 26.42 20.26
C LEU A 538 -22.47 27.56 19.91
N GLN A 539 -22.77 27.77 18.62
CA GLN A 539 -23.86 28.63 18.16
C GLN A 539 -25.05 27.76 17.72
N GLY A 540 -26.06 27.65 18.58
CA GLY A 540 -27.19 26.73 18.33
C GLY A 540 -26.75 25.27 18.45
N ASP A 541 -27.02 24.47 17.41
CA ASP A 541 -26.60 23.07 17.33
C ASP A 541 -25.21 22.89 16.66
N MET A 542 -24.51 23.97 16.29
CA MET A 542 -23.26 23.92 15.51
C MET A 542 -22.05 24.63 16.17
N PRO A 543 -20.82 24.11 16.01
CA PRO A 543 -19.56 24.77 16.36
C PRO A 543 -19.28 26.12 15.66
N LYS A 544 -18.76 27.13 16.36
CA LYS A 544 -18.06 28.30 15.77
C LYS A 544 -16.62 27.96 15.36
N ARG A 545 -16.08 28.77 14.43
CA ARG A 545 -14.70 28.67 13.93
C ARG A 545 -13.65 28.83 15.04
N MET A 546 -12.65 27.94 15.02
CA MET A 546 -11.48 27.93 15.90
C MET A 546 -10.38 28.91 15.45
N SER A 547 -9.39 29.13 16.33
CA SER A 547 -8.14 29.84 16.00
C SER A 547 -7.22 29.00 15.11
N LEU A 548 -6.49 29.67 14.20
CA LEU A 548 -5.60 29.08 13.19
C LEU A 548 -4.50 28.17 13.77
N VAL A 549 -3.97 28.47 14.96
CA VAL A 549 -2.84 27.74 15.56
C VAL A 549 -3.25 26.33 16.01
N ASN A 550 -4.41 26.19 16.65
CA ASN A 550 -4.89 24.89 17.11
C ASN A 550 -5.32 23.98 15.95
N GLN A 551 -5.76 24.57 14.84
CA GLN A 551 -6.07 23.83 13.61
C GLN A 551 -4.80 23.26 12.96
N ALA A 552 -3.67 24.00 12.98
CA ALA A 552 -2.42 23.57 12.37
C ALA A 552 -1.77 22.38 13.08
N PHE A 553 -1.72 22.37 14.42
CA PHE A 553 -1.14 21.25 15.19
C PHE A 553 -1.96 19.97 15.07
N SER A 554 -3.29 20.08 15.14
CA SER A 554 -4.20 18.94 14.94
C SER A 554 -4.13 18.38 13.51
N ALA A 555 -3.95 19.25 12.49
CA ALA A 555 -3.78 18.83 11.10
C ALA A 555 -2.44 18.10 10.86
N ALA A 556 -1.38 18.45 11.59
CA ALA A 556 -0.09 17.78 11.49
C ALA A 556 -0.13 16.36 12.09
N GLU A 557 -0.78 16.18 13.24
CA GLU A 557 -0.91 14.87 13.89
C GLU A 557 -1.87 13.94 13.13
N HIS A 558 -2.94 14.49 12.55
CA HIS A 558 -3.83 13.78 11.62
C HIS A 558 -3.25 13.63 10.20
N SER A 559 -2.06 14.15 9.91
CA SER A 559 -1.46 14.01 8.58
C SER A 559 -1.06 12.55 8.34
N SER A 560 -1.47 12.01 7.18
CA SER A 560 -1.07 10.66 6.77
C SER A 560 0.44 10.52 6.59
N ASP A 561 1.08 11.56 6.03
CA ASP A 561 2.52 11.61 5.78
C ASP A 561 3.30 11.96 7.06
N GLY A 562 3.33 13.25 7.42
CA GLY A 562 4.13 13.76 8.55
C GLY A 562 3.65 13.27 9.94
N GLY A 563 2.44 12.73 10.02
CA GLY A 563 1.88 12.12 11.23
C GLY A 563 2.12 10.61 11.25
N TYR A 564 1.22 9.85 10.62
CA TYR A 564 1.17 8.39 10.74
C TYR A 564 2.35 7.65 10.08
N SER A 565 2.69 7.98 8.84
CA SER A 565 3.78 7.31 8.11
C SER A 565 5.13 7.53 8.80
N ARG A 566 5.42 8.78 9.20
CA ARG A 566 6.63 9.12 9.96
C ARG A 566 6.68 8.42 11.32
N ALA A 567 5.58 8.43 12.08
CA ALA A 567 5.52 7.78 13.40
C ALA A 567 5.73 6.27 13.30
N MET A 568 5.20 5.64 12.25
CA MET A 568 5.39 4.21 12.02
C MET A 568 6.80 3.87 11.60
N LEU A 569 7.44 4.68 10.74
CA LEU A 569 8.84 4.48 10.38
C LEU A 569 9.75 4.50 11.62
N THR A 570 9.60 5.52 12.46
CA THR A 570 10.43 5.62 13.68
C THR A 570 10.10 4.53 14.70
N THR A 571 8.86 4.03 14.73
CA THR A 571 8.48 2.89 15.56
C THR A 571 9.09 1.59 15.07
N LEU A 572 9.02 1.30 13.77
CA LEU A 572 9.66 0.13 13.15
C LEU A 572 11.15 0.09 13.49
N LEU A 573 11.84 1.21 13.28
CA LEU A 573 13.28 1.33 13.58
C LEU A 573 13.57 1.13 15.07
N ARG A 574 12.76 1.68 15.98
CA ARG A 574 12.93 1.51 17.44
C ARG A 574 12.67 0.09 17.92
N TRP A 575 11.63 -0.55 17.40
CA TRP A 575 11.29 -1.93 17.73
C TRP A 575 12.37 -2.88 17.23
N HIS A 576 12.81 -2.70 15.98
CA HIS A 576 13.93 -3.43 15.42
C HIS A 576 15.20 -3.29 16.27
N ALA A 577 15.59 -2.05 16.60
CA ALA A 577 16.73 -1.81 17.46
C ALA A 577 16.53 -2.33 18.90
N GLY A 578 15.28 -2.43 19.37
CA GLY A 578 14.93 -3.06 20.65
C GLY A 578 15.23 -4.55 20.66
N VAL A 579 14.80 -5.26 19.62
CA VAL A 579 15.10 -6.69 19.42
C VAL A 579 16.60 -6.92 19.26
N GLU A 580 17.30 -6.12 18.44
CA GLU A 580 18.73 -6.31 18.19
C GLU A 580 19.62 -5.97 19.40
N ASN A 581 19.35 -4.86 20.10
CA ASN A 581 20.33 -4.25 21.01
C ASN A 581 19.85 -4.12 22.46
N ARG A 582 18.58 -4.43 22.76
CA ARG A 582 17.99 -4.20 24.09
C ARG A 582 17.23 -5.41 24.61
N GLU A 583 17.62 -6.61 24.19
CA GLU A 583 16.99 -7.88 24.62
C GLU A 583 15.46 -7.89 24.40
N GLY A 584 14.98 -7.18 23.36
CA GLY A 584 13.56 -7.04 23.08
C GLY A 584 12.82 -6.01 23.94
N ALA A 585 13.48 -5.18 24.74
CA ALA A 585 12.78 -4.18 25.56
C ALA A 585 11.90 -3.25 24.70
N LEU A 586 10.58 -3.31 24.92
CA LEU A 586 9.58 -2.51 24.21
C LEU A 586 9.75 -1.01 24.48
N PHE A 587 10.03 -0.67 25.74
CA PHE A 587 10.21 0.71 26.21
C PHE A 587 11.57 0.88 26.88
N SER A 588 12.20 2.03 26.67
CA SER A 588 13.31 2.48 27.52
C SER A 588 12.80 2.98 28.88
N PRO A 589 13.65 3.02 29.92
CA PRO A 589 13.26 3.55 31.23
C PRO A 589 12.70 4.98 31.19
N ALA A 590 13.26 5.81 30.31
CA ALA A 590 12.77 7.17 30.11
C ALA A 590 11.36 7.19 29.49
N GLU A 591 11.06 6.29 28.56
CA GLU A 591 9.74 6.19 27.91
C GLU A 591 8.68 5.67 28.88
N ILE A 592 9.03 4.72 29.75
CA ILE A 592 8.16 4.28 30.84
C ILE A 592 7.83 5.45 31.76
N GLN A 593 8.84 6.27 32.11
CA GLN A 593 8.62 7.46 32.95
C GLN A 593 7.74 8.51 32.23
N ASP A 594 7.94 8.72 30.93
CA ASP A 594 7.12 9.63 30.12
C ASP A 594 5.64 9.19 30.15
N ILE A 595 5.35 7.90 29.96
CA ILE A 595 3.99 7.36 30.02
C ILE A 595 3.42 7.42 31.45
N HIS A 596 4.22 7.07 32.47
CA HIS A 596 3.78 7.20 33.87
C HIS A 596 3.39 8.63 34.23
N ASN A 597 4.18 9.62 33.82
CA ASN A 597 3.87 11.03 34.04
C ASN A 597 2.56 11.45 33.36
N LEU A 598 2.24 10.86 32.20
CA LEU A 598 0.98 11.12 31.51
C LEU A 598 -0.22 10.53 32.25
N ILE A 599 -0.10 9.29 32.74
CA ILE A 599 -1.12 8.62 33.56
C ILE A 599 -1.35 9.44 34.84
N GLN A 600 -0.28 9.81 35.55
CA GLN A 600 -0.37 10.59 36.80
C GLN A 600 -1.06 11.93 36.58
N ARG A 601 -0.71 12.65 35.50
CA ARG A 601 -1.39 13.90 35.15
C ARG A 601 -2.89 13.68 34.90
N ALA A 602 -3.26 12.61 34.21
CA ALA A 602 -4.67 12.29 33.98
C ALA A 602 -5.42 11.96 35.30
N GLU A 603 -4.77 11.25 36.23
CA GLU A 603 -5.30 10.97 37.57
C GLU A 603 -5.51 12.25 38.38
N GLU A 604 -4.50 13.13 38.43
CA GLU A 604 -4.57 14.43 39.12
C GLU A 604 -5.72 15.28 38.57
N GLN A 605 -5.86 15.29 37.24
CA GLN A 605 -6.92 16.02 36.55
C GLN A 605 -8.31 15.48 36.91
N LEU A 606 -8.49 14.16 36.91
CA LEU A 606 -9.75 13.50 37.28
C LEU A 606 -10.08 13.62 38.78
N ALA A 607 -9.07 13.76 39.63
CA ALA A 607 -9.23 14.02 41.06
C ALA A 607 -9.63 15.48 41.34
N SER A 608 -9.13 16.43 40.54
CA SER A 608 -9.38 17.87 40.72
C SER A 608 -10.79 18.34 40.33
N TRP A 609 -11.59 17.50 39.66
CA TRP A 609 -12.91 17.90 39.18
C TRP A 609 -13.92 18.17 40.30
N GLN A 610 -14.63 19.29 40.20
CA GLN A 610 -15.73 19.66 41.08
C GLN A 610 -16.88 20.31 40.28
N PRO A 611 -18.15 19.90 40.47
CA PRO A 611 -19.28 20.52 39.77
C PRO A 611 -19.53 21.95 40.28
N ARG A 612 -19.86 22.88 39.38
CA ARG A 612 -20.35 24.23 39.75
C ARG A 612 -21.72 24.15 40.42
N SER A 613 -22.10 25.19 41.16
CA SER A 613 -23.39 25.23 41.87
C SER A 613 -24.59 25.29 40.90
N PHE A 614 -25.77 24.84 41.37
CA PHE A 614 -27.01 24.94 40.60
C PHE A 614 -27.36 26.37 40.17
N VAL A 615 -27.01 27.36 41.00
CA VAL A 615 -27.27 28.79 40.71
C VAL A 615 -26.46 29.26 39.51
N GLU A 616 -25.17 28.89 39.48
CA GLU A 616 -24.28 29.21 38.36
C GLU A 616 -24.71 28.47 37.08
N PHE A 617 -25.05 27.19 37.19
CA PHE A 617 -25.62 26.41 36.08
C PHE A 617 -26.86 27.09 35.50
N ARG A 618 -27.84 27.43 36.35
CA ARG A 618 -29.08 28.08 35.93
C ARG A 618 -28.82 29.43 35.25
N HIS A 619 -27.91 30.23 35.80
CA HIS A 619 -27.53 31.54 35.27
C HIS A 619 -26.94 31.43 33.86
N GLU A 620 -26.00 30.51 33.66
CA GLU A 620 -25.35 30.31 32.36
C GLU A 620 -26.29 29.72 31.31
N ILE A 621 -27.17 28.79 31.68
CA ILE A 621 -28.20 28.26 30.77
C ILE A 621 -29.15 29.37 30.31
N ARG A 622 -29.60 30.25 31.22
CA ARG A 622 -30.51 31.35 30.88
C ARG A 622 -29.83 32.42 30.03
N LYS A 623 -28.53 32.65 30.17
CA LYS A 623 -27.75 33.59 29.32
C LYS A 623 -27.63 33.14 27.87
N ARG A 624 -27.53 31.83 27.63
CA ARG A 624 -27.24 31.26 26.30
C ARG A 624 -28.41 31.35 25.30
N HIS A 625 -29.59 31.81 25.73
CA HIS A 625 -30.81 31.91 24.89
C HIS A 625 -31.10 30.64 24.08
N ASP A 626 -30.72 29.51 24.62
CA ASP A 626 -30.83 28.22 23.97
C ASP A 626 -32.30 27.76 24.03
N THR A 627 -32.91 27.58 22.86
CA THR A 627 -34.31 27.21 22.70
C THR A 627 -34.65 25.89 23.39
N ARG A 628 -33.64 25.02 23.62
CA ARG A 628 -33.76 23.73 24.32
C ARG A 628 -34.11 23.87 25.80
N PHE A 629 -33.73 24.98 26.45
CA PHE A 629 -33.90 25.20 27.89
C PHE A 629 -34.88 26.33 28.24
N TYR A 630 -35.29 27.13 27.25
CA TYR A 630 -36.11 28.33 27.44
C TYR A 630 -37.44 28.05 28.17
N ASN A 631 -38.11 26.94 27.82
CA ASN A 631 -39.43 26.55 28.37
C ASN A 631 -39.36 25.63 29.60
N LYS A 632 -38.18 25.38 30.18
CA LYS A 632 -38.04 24.51 31.35
C LYS A 632 -38.29 25.27 32.65
N SER A 633 -39.02 24.64 33.57
CA SER A 633 -39.17 25.15 34.93
C SER A 633 -37.89 24.94 35.74
N ASP A 634 -37.70 25.73 36.81
CA ASP A 634 -36.54 25.58 37.68
C ASP A 634 -36.47 24.18 38.34
N LEU A 635 -37.61 23.54 38.57
CA LEU A 635 -37.68 22.16 39.06
C LEU A 635 -37.10 21.17 38.04
N GLN A 636 -37.48 21.32 36.76
CA GLN A 636 -36.97 20.48 35.68
C GLN A 636 -35.46 20.68 35.50
N LEU A 637 -35.00 21.94 35.49
CA LEU A 637 -33.57 22.25 35.40
C LEU A 637 -32.77 21.66 36.56
N ARG A 638 -33.35 21.62 37.76
CA ARG A 638 -32.70 21.06 38.95
C ARG A 638 -32.63 19.54 38.93
N GLN A 639 -33.66 18.88 38.41
CA GLN A 639 -33.64 17.43 38.16
C GLN A 639 -32.53 17.08 37.16
N MET A 640 -32.49 17.75 36.02
CA MET A 640 -31.45 17.59 34.99
C MET A 640 -30.04 17.82 35.57
N TYR A 641 -29.88 18.85 36.41
CA TYR A 641 -28.62 19.14 37.11
C TYR A 641 -28.16 18.00 38.03
N ASN A 642 -29.05 17.44 38.84
CA ASN A 642 -28.69 16.36 39.76
C ASN A 642 -28.38 15.04 39.02
N GLU A 643 -29.12 14.74 37.95
CA GLU A 643 -28.89 13.58 37.09
C GLU A 643 -27.52 13.67 36.40
N GLY A 644 -27.19 14.83 35.81
CA GLY A 644 -25.90 15.08 35.17
C GLY A 644 -24.71 14.90 36.11
N ILE A 645 -24.79 15.39 37.35
CA ILE A 645 -23.73 15.20 38.35
C ILE A 645 -23.56 13.72 38.74
N THR A 646 -24.67 12.99 38.87
CA THR A 646 -24.64 11.56 39.24
C THR A 646 -23.95 10.74 38.16
N LEU A 647 -24.26 11.02 36.89
CA LEU A 647 -23.59 10.37 35.77
C LEU A 647 -22.09 10.72 35.73
N ALA A 648 -21.75 12.02 35.85
CA ALA A 648 -20.37 12.49 35.83
C ALA A 648 -19.50 11.79 36.89
N ARG A 649 -20.02 11.61 38.09
CA ARG A 649 -19.35 10.86 39.18
C ARG A 649 -19.17 9.38 38.85
N THR A 650 -20.16 8.76 38.20
CA THR A 650 -20.10 7.35 37.81
C THR A 650 -19.05 7.12 36.74
N LEU A 651 -19.05 7.93 35.69
CA LEU A 651 -18.04 7.90 34.64
C LEU A 651 -16.65 8.18 35.19
N GLY A 652 -16.52 9.17 36.08
CA GLY A 652 -15.25 9.48 36.72
C GLY A 652 -14.68 8.29 37.51
N ARG A 653 -15.52 7.47 38.14
CA ARG A 653 -15.08 6.22 38.79
C ARG A 653 -14.58 5.19 37.76
N GLN A 654 -15.34 4.96 36.69
CA GLN A 654 -14.97 4.03 35.62
C GLN A 654 -13.63 4.40 34.96
N GLN A 655 -13.39 5.71 34.75
CA GLN A 655 -12.13 6.19 34.17
C GLN A 655 -10.94 6.03 35.14
N ARG A 656 -11.13 6.20 36.45
CA ARG A 656 -10.07 5.88 37.44
C ARG A 656 -9.69 4.41 37.38
N GLU A 657 -10.68 3.52 37.34
CA GLU A 657 -10.42 2.08 37.18
C GLU A 657 -9.72 1.77 35.84
N ALA A 658 -10.06 2.49 34.77
CA ALA A 658 -9.40 2.35 33.47
C ALA A 658 -7.95 2.85 33.49
N LEU A 659 -7.65 3.94 34.21
CA LEU A 659 -6.29 4.46 34.40
C LEU A 659 -5.42 3.47 35.17
N GLU A 660 -5.95 2.87 36.23
CA GLU A 660 -5.25 1.80 36.97
C GLU A 660 -4.97 0.60 36.05
N ARG A 661 -5.95 0.18 35.23
CA ARG A 661 -5.73 -0.86 34.22
C ARG A 661 -4.70 -0.46 33.18
N ALA A 662 -4.66 0.81 32.75
CA ALA A 662 -3.67 1.32 31.80
C ALA A 662 -2.25 1.26 32.40
N LYS A 663 -2.10 1.62 33.68
CA LYS A 663 -0.85 1.51 34.42
C LYS A 663 -0.39 0.05 34.53
N MET A 664 -1.29 -0.87 34.89
CA MET A 664 -0.97 -2.29 34.91
C MET A 664 -0.60 -2.83 33.53
N ARG A 665 -1.28 -2.36 32.47
CA ARG A 665 -0.94 -2.76 31.09
C ARG A 665 0.42 -2.23 30.67
N LEU A 666 0.77 -0.99 31.01
CA LEU A 666 2.10 -0.44 30.78
C LEU A 666 3.18 -1.33 31.40
N LEU A 667 3.02 -1.72 32.67
CA LEU A 667 3.97 -2.60 33.36
C LEU A 667 4.07 -3.96 32.67
N ASN A 668 2.94 -4.61 32.37
CA ASN A 668 2.92 -5.89 31.67
C ASN A 668 3.54 -5.82 30.26
N GLN A 669 3.29 -4.72 29.52
CA GLN A 669 3.88 -4.50 28.20
C GLN A 669 5.37 -4.20 28.29
N ALA A 670 5.82 -3.50 29.33
CA ALA A 670 7.24 -3.24 29.56
C ALA A 670 8.02 -4.51 29.91
N GLU A 671 7.37 -5.47 30.59
CA GLU A 671 7.97 -6.77 30.94
C GLU A 671 7.96 -7.77 29.78
N ARG A 672 7.05 -7.63 28.81
CA ARG A 672 7.01 -8.49 27.62
C ARG A 672 8.10 -8.08 26.63
N PRO A 673 9.11 -8.93 26.34
CA PRO A 673 10.08 -8.63 25.30
C PRO A 673 9.41 -8.70 23.92
N LEU A 674 9.71 -7.72 23.08
CA LEU A 674 9.52 -7.76 21.64
C LEU A 674 10.34 -8.91 21.04
N THR A 675 9.72 -9.59 20.11
CA THR A 675 10.34 -10.61 19.27
C THR A 675 10.54 -10.08 17.86
N ALA A 676 11.36 -10.75 17.05
CA ALA A 676 11.47 -10.44 15.63
C ALA A 676 10.11 -10.55 14.90
N GLN A 677 9.23 -11.45 15.35
CA GLN A 677 7.88 -11.61 14.80
C GLN A 677 7.01 -10.36 15.06
N ASP A 678 7.14 -9.70 16.22
CA ASP A 678 6.43 -8.44 16.48
C ASP A 678 6.91 -7.29 15.55
N VAL A 679 8.11 -7.41 14.97
CA VAL A 679 8.68 -6.42 14.05
C VAL A 679 8.32 -6.73 12.60
N PHE A 680 8.53 -7.97 12.17
CA PHE A 680 8.47 -8.38 10.76
C PHE A 680 7.37 -9.39 10.41
N GLY A 681 6.62 -9.88 11.40
CA GLY A 681 5.58 -10.89 11.18
C GLY A 681 6.14 -12.24 10.76
N ASP A 682 5.48 -12.89 9.81
CA ASP A 682 5.91 -14.18 9.23
C ASP A 682 7.17 -14.08 8.35
N LEU A 683 7.59 -12.87 7.98
CA LEU A 683 8.79 -12.66 7.17
C LEU A 683 10.09 -13.06 7.87
N ILE A 684 10.07 -13.30 9.19
CA ILE A 684 11.23 -13.78 9.95
C ILE A 684 11.75 -15.15 9.48
N GLU A 685 10.92 -15.91 8.76
CA GLU A 685 11.29 -17.21 8.21
C GLU A 685 12.23 -17.07 7.00
N ARG A 686 12.42 -15.85 6.49
CA ARG A 686 13.31 -15.56 5.37
C ARG A 686 14.77 -15.47 5.82
N GLU A 687 15.64 -16.18 5.09
CA GLU A 687 17.08 -16.16 5.32
C GLU A 687 17.72 -14.81 4.97
N ASP A 688 17.21 -14.12 3.94
CA ASP A 688 17.74 -12.87 3.39
C ASP A 688 17.24 -11.59 4.10
N LEU A 689 16.28 -11.72 5.05
CA LEU A 689 15.64 -10.57 5.67
C LEU A 689 16.65 -9.61 6.33
N HIS A 690 17.65 -10.15 7.01
CA HIS A 690 18.65 -9.37 7.72
C HIS A 690 19.47 -8.47 6.77
N GLU A 691 19.82 -8.96 5.58
CA GLU A 691 20.54 -8.19 4.57
C GLU A 691 19.66 -7.10 3.97
N LEU A 692 18.41 -7.43 3.64
CA LEU A 692 17.44 -6.46 3.11
C LEU A 692 17.22 -5.31 4.10
N VAL A 693 17.04 -5.64 5.38
CA VAL A 693 16.87 -4.65 6.44
C VAL A 693 18.12 -3.78 6.59
N ALA A 694 19.32 -4.38 6.58
CA ALA A 694 20.57 -3.62 6.65
C ALA A 694 20.74 -2.65 5.49
N GLN A 695 20.45 -3.09 4.25
CA GLN A 695 20.48 -2.24 3.06
C GLN A 695 19.48 -1.10 3.17
N TRP A 696 18.24 -1.40 3.54
CA TRP A 696 17.17 -0.40 3.71
C TRP A 696 17.52 0.63 4.78
N ARG A 697 18.06 0.22 5.92
CA ARG A 697 18.51 1.13 6.99
C ARG A 697 19.70 2.01 6.57
N SER A 698 20.49 1.57 5.59
CA SER A 698 21.66 2.33 5.12
C SER A 698 21.30 3.55 4.27
N LEU A 699 20.04 3.68 3.82
CA LEU A 699 19.53 4.82 3.06
C LEU A 699 19.54 6.09 3.92
N ASP A 700 19.90 7.23 3.34
CA ASP A 700 20.13 8.47 4.09
C ASP A 700 18.88 8.96 4.83
N GLU A 701 17.70 8.92 4.19
CA GLU A 701 16.44 9.32 4.84
C GLU A 701 16.04 8.39 6.00
N ASN A 702 16.41 7.11 5.91
CA ASN A 702 16.17 6.15 6.98
C ASN A 702 17.15 6.36 8.13
N ARG A 703 18.42 6.67 7.85
CA ARG A 703 19.42 7.08 8.86
C ARG A 703 18.98 8.34 9.60
N GLU A 704 18.42 9.32 8.89
CA GLU A 704 17.84 10.51 9.52
C GLU A 704 16.67 10.14 10.45
N ALA A 705 15.77 9.26 10.01
CA ALA A 705 14.68 8.74 10.83
C ALA A 705 15.19 7.99 12.08
N GLU A 706 16.27 7.23 11.98
CA GLU A 706 16.91 6.56 13.14
C GLU A 706 17.44 7.56 14.17
N GLN A 707 18.05 8.64 13.72
CA GLN A 707 18.53 9.73 14.59
C GLN A 707 17.36 10.37 15.34
N LEU A 708 16.27 10.67 14.64
CA LEU A 708 15.04 11.21 15.24
C LEU A 708 14.43 10.23 16.25
N ALA A 709 14.49 8.94 15.94
CA ALA A 709 14.02 7.86 16.80
C ALA A 709 14.91 7.62 18.03
N LYS A 710 16.06 8.32 18.14
CA LYS A 710 17.04 8.25 19.24
C LYS A 710 17.53 6.84 19.51
N ILE A 711 17.74 6.07 18.45
CA ILE A 711 18.38 4.76 18.55
C ILE A 711 19.83 5.02 18.98
N SER A 712 20.20 4.56 20.17
CA SER A 712 21.57 4.69 20.64
C SER A 712 22.46 3.84 19.75
N SER A 713 23.42 4.46 19.05
CA SER A 713 24.42 3.68 18.31
C SER A 713 25.13 2.73 19.28
N PRO A 714 25.32 1.44 18.94
CA PRO A 714 26.20 0.61 19.73
C PRO A 714 27.59 1.28 19.78
N PRO A 715 28.29 1.27 20.92
CA PRO A 715 29.64 1.81 20.97
C PRO A 715 30.46 1.08 19.90
N ALA A 716 31.10 1.85 19.02
CA ALA A 716 32.00 1.31 18.02
C ALA A 716 32.95 0.33 18.72
N ARG A 717 32.93 -0.95 18.33
CA ARG A 717 33.95 -1.90 18.76
C ARG A 717 35.29 -1.36 18.25
N GLN A 718 36.01 -0.66 19.13
CA GLN A 718 37.42 -0.39 18.94
C GLN A 718 38.10 -1.75 18.98
N TYR A 719 38.43 -2.28 17.81
CA TYR A 719 39.41 -3.35 17.71
C TYR A 719 40.75 -2.76 18.19
N ALA A 720 41.19 -3.21 19.35
CA ALA A 720 42.56 -3.05 19.83
C ALA A 720 43.45 -4.14 19.24
#